data_AF-A0A9P1MD82-F1
#
_entry.id   AF-A0A9P1MD82-F1
#
_cell.length_a   1.000
_cell.length_b   1.000
_cell.length_c   1.000
_cell.angle_alpha   90.00
_cell.angle_beta   90.00
_cell.angle_gamma   90.00
#
_symmetry.space_group_name_H-M   'P 1'
#
loop_
_entity.id
_entity.type
_entity.pdbx_description
1 polymer ?
#
loop_
_entity_poly.entity_id
_entity_poly.type
_entity_poly.pdbx_seq_one_letter_code
_entity_poly.pdbx_strand_id
1 'polypeptide(L)'
;MAAPDISTFTSADEVFAPNHTLPQIRAIHKTIHEQLEEKASRLRSQVGGSYRELLGTADTIVAMKGDNDAVRTIAGMAGFSAFLEEESKVPGSRLAPREAGRLKLIEACILTVARALRGGGVGVVAAAPSPLAPFSAGAAGADAASQPSNGDRLLLAAKASVLGRLLVKTFGQGVADERAKASVEAAIKSLDSLRQKLVGRVNRLLRHCGTDQEQDDLAKALAAYGLVTNSGARDVLSHFLRVRGKALATAFEVEESERERSARDVSAALGLYIRTLIDVQALAPYKISEVLLALKRYPLVEDVSLRKMEILRLDIYQRWCSDEVQTFTPFIQHGDLDVKQAKEMLGSWAKKASDVLIKGLVKTLDTMSEFKSIVELRTSEMLDRLREAINGRLLALLETKVGKLNLVGSEVAATLEHWREGVTDNTQAKLWDVSTYDMEMTNGVAAFIQEVVSRLHGSNDAVSKAVNSYNSWRHVIEDVDDVVEHLRKQRWDTDIDDLEDDDVIELRQEALAKTDPGALKAKLDACLQKSFKTLEERLAALWHEREDSPNSGRIAMFFIRVLRDIRRGLPPMESIRGFGLGIVPSLHQKAAHEVSISAIDEFASRVITRLTVPSRPLWEGSPELPTQCSPAMSLFLKELLESMSDAGIDLWSPTAVNVLKGIVSAQVSELWTEALGKLPQGVKAGKSGSEATPDSADQGDAKQEEKEEEAIAEADTEAEENEKEAENEQEMEKEEVDEKTVEVDDAKEASLSEEGRKELLTQWFFDVTYLARFFETVETSKEEFEKLAKKIYEQSGLDDDGLKQRIIKSTEEYWRRTNLMFGLL
;
A
#
# COMPACT_ATOMS: atom_id res chain seq x y z
N MET A 1 33.06 20.43 54.74
CA MET A 1 32.87 19.83 56.09
C MET A 1 31.75 18.82 55.99
N ALA A 2 31.81 17.70 56.72
CA ALA A 2 30.72 16.72 56.75
C ALA A 2 29.49 17.29 57.48
N ALA A 3 28.30 16.80 57.12
CA ALA A 3 27.10 17.00 57.92
C ALA A 3 27.13 16.06 59.15
N PRO A 4 26.64 16.49 60.33
CA PRO A 4 26.54 15.61 61.49
C PRO A 4 25.41 14.59 61.32
N ASP A 5 25.59 13.39 61.90
CA ASP A 5 24.60 12.32 61.82
C ASP A 5 23.32 12.65 62.58
N ILE A 6 22.19 12.68 61.85
CA ILE A 6 20.90 13.15 62.38
C ILE A 6 20.36 12.22 63.49
N SER A 7 20.84 10.98 63.54
CA SER A 7 20.50 9.98 64.56
C SER A 7 21.01 10.30 65.97
N THR A 8 21.89 11.29 66.14
CA THR A 8 22.42 11.68 67.47
C THR A 8 21.59 12.74 68.19
N PHE A 9 20.67 13.43 67.51
CA PHE A 9 19.84 14.46 68.12
C PHE A 9 18.57 13.87 68.73
N THR A 10 18.28 14.23 69.98
CA THR A 10 17.14 13.76 70.77
C THR A 10 16.11 14.87 71.07
N SER A 11 16.55 16.13 71.10
CA SER A 11 15.68 17.32 71.17
C SER A 11 15.97 18.30 70.04
N ALA A 12 14.96 19.08 69.65
CA ALA A 12 15.08 20.14 68.64
C ALA A 12 16.07 21.24 69.08
N ASP A 13 16.19 21.49 70.38
CA ASP A 13 17.09 22.52 70.94
C ASP A 13 18.57 22.21 70.69
N GLU A 14 18.93 20.92 70.56
CA GLU A 14 20.30 20.47 70.32
C GLU A 14 20.80 20.89 68.91
N VAL A 15 19.87 21.03 67.95
CA VAL A 15 20.17 21.49 66.58
C VAL A 15 20.50 22.99 66.55
N PHE A 16 19.98 23.76 67.51
CA PHE A 16 20.20 25.21 67.64
C PHE A 16 21.23 25.57 68.73
N ALA A 17 21.89 24.59 69.33
CA ALA A 17 22.97 24.80 70.28
C ALA A 17 24.14 25.58 69.65
N PRO A 18 24.90 26.39 70.42
CA PRO A 18 25.92 27.32 69.90
C PRO A 18 27.13 26.66 69.20
N ASN A 19 27.15 25.33 69.09
CA ASN A 19 28.20 24.54 68.44
C ASN A 19 27.94 24.30 66.94
N HIS A 20 26.79 24.74 66.40
CA HIS A 20 26.43 24.56 64.99
C HIS A 20 26.34 25.88 64.23
N THR A 21 27.06 25.98 63.11
CA THR A 21 27.05 27.18 62.26
C THR A 21 25.80 27.26 61.39
N LEU A 22 25.37 28.46 61.03
CA LEU A 22 24.15 28.67 60.22
C LEU A 22 24.10 27.84 58.90
N PRO A 23 25.22 27.64 58.16
CA PRO A 23 25.23 26.73 57.01
C PRO A 23 25.01 25.25 57.37
N GLN A 24 25.53 24.79 58.51
CA GLN A 24 25.30 23.41 58.99
C GLN A 24 23.84 23.22 59.40
N ILE A 25 23.23 24.19 60.09
CA ILE A 25 21.79 24.15 60.44
C ILE A 25 20.92 24.10 59.17
N ARG A 26 21.26 24.86 58.12
CA ARG A 26 20.58 24.77 56.81
C ARG A 26 20.77 23.42 56.12
N ALA A 27 21.96 22.81 56.23
CA ALA A 27 22.21 21.47 55.69
C ALA A 27 21.40 20.40 56.42
N ILE A 28 21.39 20.41 57.77
CA ILE A 28 20.57 19.53 58.60
C ILE A 28 19.09 19.68 58.25
N HIS A 29 18.58 20.91 58.14
CA HIS A 29 17.20 21.17 57.73
C HIS A 29 16.85 20.59 56.35
N LYS A 30 17.76 20.73 55.36
CA LYS A 30 17.59 20.17 54.01
C LYS A 30 17.51 18.65 54.05
N THR A 31 18.44 17.98 54.73
CA THR A 31 18.46 16.52 54.83
C THR A 31 17.30 15.95 55.67
N ILE A 32 16.81 16.68 56.67
CA ILE A 32 15.56 16.34 57.38
C ILE A 32 14.36 16.43 56.42
N HIS A 33 14.26 17.46 55.58
CA HIS A 33 13.20 17.55 54.56
C HIS A 33 13.28 16.42 53.52
N GLU A 34 14.49 16.11 53.03
CA GLU A 34 14.71 15.00 52.09
C GLU A 34 14.29 13.65 52.68
N GLN A 35 14.66 13.37 53.94
CA GLN A 35 14.20 12.16 54.65
C GLN A 35 12.70 12.19 54.99
N LEU A 36 12.10 13.37 55.18
CA LEU A 36 10.66 13.51 55.40
C LEU A 36 9.90 13.20 54.11
N GLU A 37 10.35 13.68 52.95
CA GLU A 37 9.76 13.36 51.65
C GLU A 37 10.00 11.90 51.25
N GLU A 38 11.17 11.32 51.53
CA GLU A 38 11.40 9.88 51.34
C GLU A 38 10.43 9.06 52.21
N LYS A 39 10.31 9.37 53.51
CA LYS A 39 9.38 8.65 54.40
C LYS A 39 7.92 8.91 54.07
N ALA A 40 7.54 10.10 53.62
CA ALA A 40 6.17 10.43 53.22
C ALA A 40 5.77 9.79 51.88
N SER A 41 6.68 9.73 50.91
CA SER A 41 6.47 9.01 49.65
C SER A 41 6.46 7.49 49.88
N ARG A 42 7.35 6.97 50.73
CA ARG A 42 7.35 5.56 51.16
C ARG A 42 6.08 5.21 51.93
N LEU A 43 5.59 6.05 52.84
CA LEU A 43 4.29 5.89 53.48
C LEU A 43 3.13 6.00 52.48
N ARG A 44 3.17 6.90 51.49
CA ARG A 44 2.16 6.92 50.41
C ARG A 44 2.20 5.66 49.55
N SER A 45 3.37 5.06 49.29
CA SER A 45 3.48 3.80 48.56
C SER A 45 3.03 2.59 49.40
N GLN A 46 3.36 2.58 50.70
CA GLN A 46 3.03 1.48 51.61
C GLN A 46 1.58 1.53 52.06
N VAL A 47 1.03 2.72 52.34
CA VAL A 47 -0.41 2.92 52.60
C VAL A 47 -1.20 2.87 51.30
N GLY A 48 -0.68 3.32 50.16
CA GLY A 48 -1.36 3.17 48.85
C GLY A 48 -1.43 1.71 48.39
N GLY A 49 -0.33 0.97 48.54
CA GLY A 49 -0.27 -0.47 48.36
C GLY A 49 -1.18 -1.19 49.34
N SER A 50 -1.03 -0.91 50.64
CA SER A 50 -1.88 -1.51 51.68
C SER A 50 -3.35 -1.07 51.59
N TYR A 51 -3.70 0.07 51.00
CA TYR A 51 -5.09 0.47 50.74
C TYR A 51 -5.64 -0.21 49.48
N ARG A 52 -4.80 -0.51 48.49
CA ARG A 52 -5.16 -1.38 47.35
C ARG A 52 -5.28 -2.85 47.80
N GLU A 53 -4.45 -3.31 48.73
CA GLU A 53 -4.59 -4.61 49.37
C GLU A 53 -5.77 -4.64 50.34
N LEU A 54 -6.07 -3.57 51.08
CA LEU A 54 -7.23 -3.49 51.95
C LEU A 54 -8.51 -3.41 51.13
N LEU A 55 -8.55 -2.65 50.03
CA LEU A 55 -9.61 -2.74 49.02
C LEU A 55 -9.67 -4.13 48.41
N GLY A 56 -8.53 -4.76 48.08
CA GLY A 56 -8.48 -6.15 47.64
C GLY A 56 -9.06 -7.12 48.66
N THR A 57 -8.78 -6.95 49.95
CA THR A 57 -9.37 -7.75 51.04
C THR A 57 -10.83 -7.40 51.25
N ALA A 58 -11.25 -6.14 51.09
CA ALA A 58 -12.63 -5.70 51.22
C ALA A 58 -13.48 -6.20 50.06
N ASP A 59 -12.97 -6.16 48.83
CA ASP A 59 -13.57 -6.72 47.62
C ASP A 59 -13.56 -8.24 47.68
N THR A 60 -12.52 -8.91 48.20
CA THR A 60 -12.60 -10.35 48.48
C THR A 60 -13.48 -10.69 49.67
N ILE A 61 -13.68 -9.80 50.66
CA ILE A 61 -14.65 -9.99 51.74
C ILE A 61 -16.07 -9.74 51.24
N VAL A 62 -16.28 -8.81 50.31
CA VAL A 62 -17.57 -8.55 49.64
C VAL A 62 -17.88 -9.64 48.63
N ALA A 63 -16.88 -10.17 47.92
CA ALA A 63 -17.01 -11.36 47.07
C ALA A 63 -17.23 -12.61 47.92
N MET A 64 -16.45 -12.85 48.99
CA MET A 64 -16.68 -13.94 49.95
C MET A 64 -17.97 -13.75 50.75
N LYS A 65 -18.53 -12.54 50.83
CA LYS A 65 -19.87 -12.27 51.39
C LYS A 65 -20.95 -12.52 50.35
N GLY A 66 -20.77 -12.13 49.10
CA GLY A 66 -21.65 -12.47 47.98
C GLY A 66 -21.68 -13.97 47.73
N ASP A 67 -20.53 -14.64 47.85
CA ASP A 67 -20.39 -16.09 47.85
C ASP A 67 -20.90 -16.72 49.15
N ASN A 68 -20.73 -16.11 50.34
CA ASN A 68 -21.39 -16.61 51.55
C ASN A 68 -22.91 -16.44 51.49
N ASP A 69 -23.44 -15.39 50.87
CA ASP A 69 -24.87 -15.14 50.77
C ASP A 69 -25.48 -15.92 49.57
N ALA A 70 -24.68 -16.26 48.54
CA ALA A 70 -24.97 -17.31 47.57
C ALA A 70 -24.91 -18.71 48.20
N VAL A 71 -23.96 -18.97 49.09
CA VAL A 71 -23.83 -20.21 49.85
C VAL A 71 -24.86 -20.28 50.98
N ARG A 72 -25.40 -19.17 51.51
CA ARG A 72 -26.53 -19.10 52.46
C ARG A 72 -27.89 -19.02 51.79
N THR A 73 -27.96 -18.78 50.49
CA THR A 73 -29.17 -19.08 49.72
C THR A 73 -29.16 -20.55 49.30
N ILE A 74 -28.02 -21.09 48.84
CA ILE A 74 -27.86 -22.55 48.61
C ILE A 74 -28.00 -23.36 49.92
N ALA A 75 -27.44 -22.89 51.03
CA ALA A 75 -27.56 -23.47 52.38
C ALA A 75 -28.62 -22.77 53.25
N GLY A 76 -29.47 -21.95 52.63
CA GLY A 76 -30.79 -21.56 53.14
C GLY A 76 -31.84 -22.49 52.58
N MET A 77 -31.69 -22.89 51.29
CA MET A 77 -32.36 -24.03 50.69
C MET A 77 -31.96 -25.33 51.42
N ALA A 78 -30.67 -25.64 51.58
CA ALA A 78 -30.25 -26.75 52.44
C ALA A 78 -30.45 -26.46 53.95
N GLY A 79 -30.57 -25.20 54.35
CA GLY A 79 -30.91 -24.79 55.72
C GLY A 79 -32.35 -25.16 56.11
N PHE A 80 -33.24 -25.23 55.13
CA PHE A 80 -34.56 -25.84 55.24
C PHE A 80 -34.49 -27.32 55.67
N SER A 81 -33.38 -28.00 55.38
CA SER A 81 -33.15 -29.38 55.82
C SER A 81 -32.64 -29.50 57.26
N ALA A 82 -31.95 -28.47 57.78
CA ALA A 82 -31.49 -28.40 59.18
C ALA A 82 -32.61 -27.93 60.12
N PHE A 83 -33.43 -26.96 59.70
CA PHE A 83 -34.60 -26.48 60.45
C PHE A 83 -35.58 -27.63 60.77
N LEU A 84 -35.71 -28.61 59.87
CA LEU A 84 -36.53 -29.82 60.06
C LEU A 84 -35.98 -30.85 61.06
N GLU A 85 -34.71 -30.75 61.48
CA GLU A 85 -34.12 -31.65 62.48
C GLU A 85 -34.16 -31.01 63.89
N GLU A 86 -34.10 -29.67 64.00
CA GLU A 86 -34.24 -28.95 65.28
C GLU A 86 -35.70 -28.66 65.70
N GLU A 87 -36.68 -28.59 64.76
CA GLU A 87 -38.13 -28.55 65.11
C GLU A 87 -38.70 -29.89 65.62
N SER A 88 -37.85 -30.89 65.92
CA SER A 88 -38.26 -32.21 66.44
C SER A 88 -39.09 -32.19 67.74
N LYS A 89 -39.18 -31.04 68.42
CA LYS A 89 -40.00 -30.78 69.63
C LYS A 89 -41.35 -30.08 69.41
N VAL A 90 -41.72 -29.66 68.20
CA VAL A 90 -43.02 -28.99 67.94
C VAL A 90 -44.05 -29.97 67.33
N PRO A 91 -45.22 -30.20 67.98
CA PRO A 91 -46.27 -31.04 67.41
C PRO A 91 -47.18 -30.21 66.48
N GLY A 92 -47.06 -30.37 65.16
CA GLY A 92 -47.95 -29.67 64.22
C GLY A 92 -47.88 -30.10 62.75
N SER A 93 -46.67 -30.25 62.19
CA SER A 93 -46.50 -30.67 60.79
C SER A 93 -45.23 -31.52 60.65
N ARG A 94 -45.42 -32.82 60.46
CA ARG A 94 -44.34 -33.77 60.13
C ARG A 94 -44.64 -34.36 58.75
N LEU A 95 -43.92 -33.87 57.74
CA LEU A 95 -43.78 -34.60 56.47
C LEU A 95 -43.30 -36.02 56.77
N ALA A 96 -43.84 -37.02 56.09
CA ALA A 96 -43.45 -38.40 56.30
C ALA A 96 -41.96 -38.58 55.97
N PRO A 97 -41.22 -39.50 56.62
CA PRO A 97 -39.80 -39.73 56.33
C PRO A 97 -39.55 -40.11 54.85
N ARG A 98 -40.55 -40.74 54.20
CA ARG A 98 -40.55 -41.01 52.75
C ARG A 98 -40.57 -39.75 51.89
N GLU A 99 -41.22 -38.69 52.35
CA GLU A 99 -41.41 -37.42 51.63
C GLU A 99 -40.20 -36.50 51.83
N ALA A 100 -39.74 -36.36 53.08
CA ALA A 100 -38.48 -35.66 53.39
C ALA A 100 -37.28 -36.29 52.65
N GLY A 101 -37.23 -37.62 52.56
CA GLY A 101 -36.21 -38.35 51.79
C GLY A 101 -36.29 -38.10 50.27
N ARG A 102 -37.50 -37.96 49.70
CA ARG A 102 -37.69 -37.61 48.28
C ARG A 102 -37.27 -36.18 47.99
N LEU A 103 -37.57 -35.23 48.88
CA LEU A 103 -37.12 -33.84 48.77
C LEU A 103 -35.59 -33.73 48.83
N LYS A 104 -34.94 -34.39 49.81
CA LYS A 104 -33.46 -34.46 49.89
C LYS A 104 -32.83 -35.10 48.62
N LEU A 105 -33.51 -36.05 47.97
CA LEU A 105 -33.05 -36.62 46.69
C LEU A 105 -33.25 -35.68 45.48
N ILE A 106 -34.34 -34.90 45.43
CA ILE A 106 -34.55 -33.88 44.40
C ILE A 106 -33.49 -32.77 44.51
N GLU A 107 -33.18 -32.32 45.73
CA GLU A 107 -32.10 -31.38 46.00
C GLU A 107 -30.73 -31.94 45.58
N ALA A 108 -30.45 -33.21 45.87
CA ALA A 108 -29.25 -33.91 45.41
C ALA A 108 -29.14 -33.97 43.87
N CYS A 109 -30.25 -34.15 43.14
CA CYS A 109 -30.28 -34.07 41.68
C CYS A 109 -29.94 -32.65 41.17
N ILE A 110 -30.48 -31.62 41.81
CA ILE A 110 -30.20 -30.21 41.48
C ILE A 110 -28.71 -29.89 41.73
N LEU A 111 -28.16 -30.35 42.86
CA LEU A 111 -26.76 -30.14 43.24
C LEU A 111 -25.76 -30.94 42.39
N THR A 112 -26.08 -32.17 41.95
CA THR A 112 -25.20 -32.91 41.02
C THR A 112 -25.18 -32.26 39.65
N VAL A 113 -26.33 -31.88 39.09
CA VAL A 113 -26.37 -31.13 37.81
C VAL A 113 -25.63 -29.80 37.94
N ALA A 114 -25.85 -29.03 39.02
CA ALA A 114 -25.16 -27.75 39.23
C ALA A 114 -23.64 -27.88 39.45
N ARG A 115 -23.15 -29.02 39.98
CA ARG A 115 -21.71 -29.32 40.15
C ARG A 115 -21.09 -29.80 38.83
N ALA A 116 -21.71 -30.78 38.17
CA ALA A 116 -21.27 -31.29 36.86
C ALA A 116 -21.22 -30.18 35.80
N LEU A 117 -22.16 -29.23 35.85
CA LEU A 117 -22.08 -28.01 35.05
C LEU A 117 -20.96 -27.07 35.51
N ARG A 118 -20.76 -26.81 36.81
CA ARG A 118 -19.74 -25.83 37.27
C ARG A 118 -18.28 -26.22 36.96
N GLY A 119 -17.99 -27.49 36.72
CA GLY A 119 -16.67 -27.93 36.23
C GLY A 119 -15.61 -28.18 37.30
N GLY A 120 -15.92 -27.90 38.57
CA GLY A 120 -15.15 -28.46 39.69
C GLY A 120 -15.20 -29.99 39.62
N GLY A 121 -14.06 -30.64 39.86
CA GLY A 121 -13.88 -32.07 39.61
C GLY A 121 -14.89 -32.95 40.37
N VAL A 122 -15.25 -34.09 39.76
CA VAL A 122 -15.97 -35.17 40.46
C VAL A 122 -14.96 -35.96 41.27
N GLY A 123 -14.39 -35.31 42.28
CA GLY A 123 -13.53 -35.93 43.29
C GLY A 123 -14.38 -36.59 44.37
N VAL A 124 -14.00 -37.82 44.72
CA VAL A 124 -14.37 -38.51 45.96
C VAL A 124 -14.11 -37.59 47.16
N VAL A 125 -14.99 -37.57 48.16
CA VAL A 125 -14.73 -36.81 49.39
C VAL A 125 -13.68 -37.53 50.25
N ALA A 126 -12.42 -37.33 49.90
CA ALA A 126 -11.30 -37.53 50.81
C ALA A 126 -11.50 -36.65 52.06
N ALA A 127 -11.22 -37.20 53.24
CA ALA A 127 -11.64 -36.61 54.50
C ALA A 127 -10.96 -35.27 54.84
N ALA A 128 -11.73 -34.39 55.48
CA ALA A 128 -11.36 -33.23 56.32
C ALA A 128 -9.96 -32.60 56.10
N PRO A 129 -9.86 -31.39 55.52
CA PRO A 129 -8.61 -30.63 55.54
C PRO A 129 -8.30 -30.14 56.96
N SER A 130 -7.17 -30.57 57.52
CA SER A 130 -6.61 -29.99 58.74
C SER A 130 -5.93 -28.65 58.43
N PRO A 131 -6.17 -27.56 59.18
CA PRO A 131 -5.62 -26.25 58.85
C PRO A 131 -4.19 -26.09 59.37
N LEU A 132 -3.18 -26.19 58.50
CA LEU A 132 -1.85 -25.52 58.60
C LEU A 132 -0.90 -25.91 57.44
N ALA A 133 -1.08 -25.31 56.26
CA ALA A 133 -0.05 -25.26 55.20
C ALA A 133 -0.32 -24.08 54.24
N PRO A 134 0.68 -23.23 53.92
CA PRO A 134 0.51 -22.12 52.97
C PRO A 134 0.63 -22.57 51.51
N PHE A 135 0.13 -21.73 50.59
CA PHE A 135 0.20 -21.96 49.14
C PHE A 135 1.64 -21.90 48.59
N SER A 136 1.97 -22.82 47.68
CA SER A 136 2.97 -22.62 46.63
C SER A 136 2.51 -23.32 45.35
N ALA A 137 2.34 -22.57 44.26
CA ALA A 137 2.01 -23.14 42.95
C ALA A 137 3.29 -23.69 42.29
N GLY A 138 3.27 -24.94 41.81
CA GLY A 138 4.41 -25.51 41.08
C GLY A 138 4.57 -27.03 41.18
N ALA A 139 3.59 -27.80 40.70
CA ALA A 139 3.76 -29.24 40.44
C ALA A 139 2.76 -29.73 39.37
N ALA A 140 3.20 -29.77 38.11
CA ALA A 140 2.47 -30.46 37.04
C ALA A 140 3.15 -31.82 36.80
N GLY A 141 2.52 -32.90 37.24
CA GLY A 141 3.02 -34.27 37.04
C GLY A 141 2.20 -35.30 37.82
N ALA A 142 1.95 -36.45 37.18
CA ALA A 142 1.38 -37.67 37.76
C ALA A 142 0.05 -37.52 38.56
N ASP A 143 -1.07 -37.32 37.85
CA ASP A 143 -2.30 -38.15 37.99
C ASP A 143 -3.42 -37.68 37.03
N ALA A 144 -3.22 -37.92 35.73
CA ALA A 144 -4.18 -37.55 34.68
C ALA A 144 -5.31 -38.57 34.45
N ALA A 145 -5.42 -39.61 35.28
CA ALA A 145 -6.08 -40.87 34.93
C ALA A 145 -7.55 -41.03 35.37
N SER A 146 -8.25 -39.98 35.81
CA SER A 146 -9.69 -40.08 36.15
C SER A 146 -10.54 -38.80 35.98
N GLN A 147 -10.11 -37.83 35.15
CA GLN A 147 -10.98 -36.72 34.77
C GLN A 147 -12.03 -37.24 33.77
N PRO A 148 -13.34 -37.27 34.08
CA PRO A 148 -14.36 -37.67 33.10
C PRO A 148 -14.37 -36.68 31.92
N SER A 149 -14.67 -37.14 30.72
CA SER A 149 -14.65 -36.28 29.53
C SER A 149 -15.72 -35.19 29.59
N ASN A 150 -15.66 -34.19 28.71
CA ASN A 150 -16.68 -33.14 28.66
C ASN A 150 -18.03 -33.72 28.23
N GLY A 151 -18.02 -34.66 27.30
CA GLY A 151 -19.18 -35.48 26.91
C GLY A 151 -19.76 -36.27 28.08
N ASP A 152 -18.92 -36.97 28.86
CA ASP A 152 -19.39 -37.76 30.01
C ASP A 152 -20.00 -36.88 31.12
N ARG A 153 -19.41 -35.70 31.39
CA ARG A 153 -19.97 -34.71 32.34
C ARG A 153 -21.36 -34.23 31.89
N LEU A 154 -21.54 -33.95 30.60
CA LEU A 154 -22.82 -33.52 30.02
C LEU A 154 -23.86 -34.65 30.03
N LEU A 155 -23.46 -35.88 29.71
CA LEU A 155 -24.31 -37.07 29.73
C LEU A 155 -24.79 -37.41 31.15
N LEU A 156 -23.90 -37.33 32.14
CA LEU A 156 -24.23 -37.49 33.57
C LEU A 156 -25.21 -36.39 34.03
N ALA A 157 -24.96 -35.13 33.67
CA ALA A 157 -25.87 -34.03 33.99
C ALA A 157 -27.25 -34.19 33.33
N ALA A 158 -27.32 -34.73 32.10
CA ALA A 158 -28.58 -35.05 31.43
C ALA A 158 -29.35 -36.16 32.17
N LYS A 159 -28.68 -37.25 32.55
CA LYS A 159 -29.28 -38.37 33.32
C LYS A 159 -29.83 -37.90 34.67
N ALA A 160 -29.06 -37.12 35.43
CA ALA A 160 -29.51 -36.53 36.70
C ALA A 160 -30.66 -35.50 36.52
N SER A 161 -30.67 -34.75 35.42
CA SER A 161 -31.76 -33.82 35.07
C SER A 161 -33.07 -34.54 34.68
N VAL A 162 -32.99 -35.74 34.08
CA VAL A 162 -34.18 -36.59 33.87
C VAL A 162 -34.65 -37.17 35.19
N LEU A 163 -33.76 -37.75 36.01
CA LEU A 163 -34.10 -38.31 37.32
C LEU A 163 -34.79 -37.28 38.22
N GLY A 164 -34.25 -36.06 38.32
CA GLY A 164 -34.86 -34.96 39.06
C GLY A 164 -36.27 -34.59 38.56
N ARG A 165 -36.50 -34.56 37.25
CA ARG A 165 -37.83 -34.30 36.66
C ARG A 165 -38.84 -35.42 36.93
N LEU A 166 -38.40 -36.68 36.95
CA LEU A 166 -39.25 -37.84 37.27
C LEU A 166 -39.64 -37.86 38.75
N LEU A 167 -38.70 -37.58 39.65
CA LEU A 167 -38.95 -37.43 41.09
C LEU A 167 -39.93 -36.27 41.34
N VAL A 168 -39.72 -35.12 40.71
CA VAL A 168 -40.64 -33.97 40.77
C VAL A 168 -42.04 -34.32 40.26
N LYS A 169 -42.16 -35.03 39.13
CA LYS A 169 -43.46 -35.43 38.56
C LYS A 169 -44.21 -36.40 39.49
N THR A 170 -43.55 -37.45 39.96
CA THR A 170 -44.15 -38.50 40.79
C THR A 170 -44.42 -38.04 42.23
N PHE A 171 -43.65 -37.07 42.74
CA PHE A 171 -43.89 -36.46 44.04
C PHE A 171 -45.00 -35.39 43.96
N GLY A 172 -44.99 -34.53 42.95
CA GLY A 172 -46.00 -33.48 42.76
C GLY A 172 -47.44 -33.99 42.58
N GLN A 173 -47.61 -35.24 42.12
CA GLN A 173 -48.92 -35.89 42.01
C GLN A 173 -49.45 -36.49 43.32
N GLY A 174 -48.63 -36.62 44.37
CA GLY A 174 -48.96 -37.35 45.60
C GLY A 174 -48.95 -36.53 46.90
N VAL A 175 -48.77 -35.21 46.83
CA VAL A 175 -48.55 -34.34 48.00
C VAL A 175 -49.79 -33.51 48.37
N ALA A 176 -50.21 -33.61 49.63
CA ALA A 176 -51.26 -32.74 50.20
C ALA A 176 -50.71 -31.35 50.60
N ASP A 177 -49.54 -31.30 51.24
CA ASP A 177 -49.02 -30.11 51.93
C ASP A 177 -48.57 -28.97 51.02
N GLU A 178 -48.99 -27.75 51.34
CA GLU A 178 -48.65 -26.52 50.59
C GLU A 178 -47.15 -26.18 50.66
N ARG A 179 -46.50 -26.39 51.82
CA ARG A 179 -45.05 -26.16 51.99
C ARG A 179 -44.23 -27.07 51.06
N ALA A 180 -44.64 -28.34 50.94
CA ALA A 180 -44.00 -29.29 50.04
C ALA A 180 -44.26 -28.90 48.57
N LYS A 181 -45.49 -28.51 48.19
CA LYS A 181 -45.80 -27.97 46.84
C LYS A 181 -44.91 -26.78 46.47
N ALA A 182 -44.75 -25.79 47.36
CA ALA A 182 -43.88 -24.64 47.13
C ALA A 182 -42.40 -25.05 46.90
N SER A 183 -41.89 -26.03 47.66
CA SER A 183 -40.53 -26.57 47.45
C SER A 183 -40.38 -27.30 46.10
N VAL A 184 -41.43 -27.98 45.64
CA VAL A 184 -41.47 -28.66 44.33
C VAL A 184 -41.53 -27.65 43.19
N GLU A 185 -42.27 -26.56 43.32
CA GLU A 185 -42.25 -25.47 42.34
C GLU A 185 -40.90 -24.78 42.24
N ALA A 186 -40.22 -24.56 43.37
CA ALA A 186 -38.85 -24.07 43.38
C ALA A 186 -37.89 -25.07 42.70
N ALA A 187 -38.06 -26.37 42.95
CA ALA A 187 -37.32 -27.43 42.28
C ALA A 187 -37.54 -27.41 40.75
N ILE A 188 -38.78 -27.31 40.27
CA ILE A 188 -39.12 -27.16 38.84
C ILE A 188 -38.37 -25.97 38.22
N LYS A 189 -38.54 -24.78 38.79
CA LYS A 189 -37.90 -23.53 38.33
C LYS A 189 -36.37 -23.68 38.28
N SER A 190 -35.76 -24.35 39.28
CA SER A 190 -34.32 -24.61 39.32
C SER A 190 -33.88 -25.61 38.24
N LEU A 191 -34.61 -26.72 38.04
CA LEU A 191 -34.31 -27.76 37.06
C LEU A 191 -34.44 -27.25 35.62
N ASP A 192 -35.43 -26.41 35.33
CA ASP A 192 -35.55 -25.76 34.02
C ASP A 192 -34.42 -24.74 33.79
N SER A 193 -34.01 -23.98 34.81
CA SER A 193 -32.83 -23.10 34.70
C SER A 193 -31.55 -23.90 34.43
N LEU A 194 -31.40 -25.08 35.05
CA LEU A 194 -30.27 -25.98 34.86
C LEU A 194 -30.33 -26.69 33.50
N ARG A 195 -31.52 -27.04 33.01
CA ARG A 195 -31.75 -27.54 31.65
C ARG A 195 -31.30 -26.51 30.60
N GLN A 196 -31.69 -25.24 30.75
CA GLN A 196 -31.25 -24.18 29.82
C GLN A 196 -29.74 -23.97 29.88
N LYS A 197 -29.13 -24.02 31.08
CA LYS A 197 -27.66 -23.96 31.26
C LYS A 197 -26.95 -25.18 30.64
N LEU A 198 -27.54 -26.38 30.72
CA LEU A 198 -27.02 -27.62 30.13
C LEU A 198 -27.10 -27.59 28.60
N VAL A 199 -28.25 -27.24 28.02
CA VAL A 199 -28.40 -27.02 26.57
C VAL A 199 -27.46 -25.91 26.09
N GLY A 200 -27.30 -24.84 26.87
CA GLY A 200 -26.32 -23.76 26.62
C GLY A 200 -24.84 -24.15 26.82
N ARG A 201 -24.53 -25.35 27.33
CA ARG A 201 -23.18 -25.94 27.33
C ARG A 201 -22.99 -26.96 26.22
N VAL A 202 -23.99 -27.80 25.94
CA VAL A 202 -24.01 -28.63 24.72
C VAL A 202 -23.83 -27.73 23.50
N ASN A 203 -24.64 -26.67 23.37
CA ASN A 203 -24.50 -25.67 22.29
C ASN A 203 -23.16 -24.95 22.24
N ARG A 204 -22.36 -24.95 23.31
CA ARG A 204 -20.97 -24.48 23.26
C ARG A 204 -20.06 -25.56 22.70
N LEU A 205 -20.14 -26.81 23.19
CA LEU A 205 -19.36 -27.93 22.65
C LEU A 205 -19.63 -28.12 21.14
N LEU A 206 -20.89 -28.16 20.71
CA LEU A 206 -21.30 -28.32 19.31
C LEU A 206 -20.74 -27.25 18.35
N ARG A 207 -20.39 -26.05 18.84
CA ARG A 207 -19.83 -24.94 18.04
C ARG A 207 -18.34 -25.13 17.68
N HIS A 208 -17.60 -25.92 18.45
CA HIS A 208 -16.16 -26.05 18.24
C HIS A 208 -15.82 -27.12 17.19
N CYS A 209 -14.70 -26.93 16.53
CA CYS A 209 -14.06 -27.92 15.65
C CYS A 209 -13.10 -28.72 16.50
N GLY A 210 -13.40 -30.00 16.72
CA GLY A 210 -12.64 -30.87 17.63
C GLY A 210 -11.94 -32.02 16.91
N THR A 211 -10.89 -32.53 17.53
CA THR A 211 -10.13 -33.74 17.18
C THR A 211 -11.00 -35.01 17.22
N ASP A 212 -10.49 -36.16 16.78
CA ASP A 212 -11.29 -37.38 16.73
C ASP A 212 -11.68 -37.91 18.13
N GLN A 213 -10.87 -37.65 19.15
CA GLN A 213 -11.24 -37.91 20.55
C GLN A 213 -12.46 -37.07 20.99
N GLU A 214 -12.69 -35.92 20.35
CA GLU A 214 -13.86 -35.07 20.59
C GLU A 214 -15.09 -35.49 19.79
N GLN A 215 -14.98 -36.40 18.80
CA GLN A 215 -16.16 -36.97 18.12
C GLN A 215 -16.99 -37.86 19.05
N ASP A 216 -16.35 -38.60 19.96
CA ASP A 216 -17.04 -39.37 20.99
C ASP A 216 -17.70 -38.44 22.03
N ASP A 217 -17.04 -37.34 22.41
CA ASP A 217 -17.62 -36.33 23.29
C ASP A 217 -18.78 -35.56 22.63
N LEU A 218 -18.70 -35.35 21.32
CA LEU A 218 -19.78 -34.83 20.49
C LEU A 218 -20.96 -35.81 20.44
N ALA A 219 -20.72 -37.11 20.23
CA ALA A 219 -21.78 -38.14 20.27
C ALA A 219 -22.45 -38.21 21.66
N LYS A 220 -21.67 -38.18 22.74
CA LYS A 220 -22.16 -38.11 24.13
C LYS A 220 -22.96 -36.84 24.40
N ALA A 221 -22.53 -35.68 23.88
CA ALA A 221 -23.22 -34.40 24.03
C ALA A 221 -24.54 -34.34 23.23
N LEU A 222 -24.58 -34.97 22.05
CA LEU A 222 -25.80 -35.13 21.25
C LEU A 222 -26.81 -36.08 21.93
N ALA A 223 -26.34 -37.17 22.52
CA ALA A 223 -27.17 -38.07 23.33
C ALA A 223 -27.66 -37.39 24.63
N ALA A 224 -26.83 -36.56 25.26
CA ALA A 224 -27.23 -35.73 26.40
C ALA A 224 -28.34 -34.73 26.02
N TYR A 225 -28.28 -34.13 24.84
CA TYR A 225 -29.37 -33.29 24.31
C TYR A 225 -30.65 -34.10 24.08
N GLY A 226 -30.57 -35.22 23.34
CA GLY A 226 -31.72 -36.09 23.06
C GLY A 226 -32.43 -36.60 24.32
N LEU A 227 -31.67 -36.96 25.35
CA LEU A 227 -32.18 -37.35 26.67
C LEU A 227 -32.84 -36.19 27.44
N VAL A 228 -32.37 -34.95 27.24
CA VAL A 228 -32.95 -33.77 27.92
C VAL A 228 -34.25 -33.31 27.25
N THR A 229 -34.32 -33.32 25.92
CA THR A 229 -35.48 -32.85 25.14
C THR A 229 -36.46 -33.95 24.73
N ASN A 230 -36.10 -35.22 24.92
CA ASN A 230 -36.82 -36.41 24.42
C ASN A 230 -36.95 -36.43 22.88
N SER A 231 -35.88 -36.03 22.18
CA SER A 231 -35.80 -35.90 20.72
C SER A 231 -35.18 -37.15 20.06
N GLY A 232 -35.67 -37.54 18.88
CA GLY A 232 -35.14 -38.66 18.09
C GLY A 232 -33.81 -38.37 17.39
N ALA A 233 -33.19 -39.38 16.79
CA ALA A 233 -31.91 -39.26 16.09
C ALA A 233 -31.94 -38.20 14.97
N ARG A 234 -33.06 -38.08 14.24
CA ARG A 234 -33.32 -37.08 13.20
C ARG A 234 -33.36 -35.66 13.77
N ASP A 235 -34.06 -35.46 14.89
CA ASP A 235 -34.14 -34.16 15.56
C ASP A 235 -32.81 -33.74 16.19
N VAL A 236 -32.06 -34.69 16.73
CA VAL A 236 -30.72 -34.50 17.28
C VAL A 236 -29.73 -34.07 16.17
N LEU A 237 -29.78 -34.72 15.01
CA LEU A 237 -28.97 -34.34 13.84
C LEU A 237 -29.40 -32.99 13.25
N SER A 238 -30.70 -32.73 13.13
CA SER A 238 -31.25 -31.43 12.72
C SER A 238 -30.81 -30.30 13.68
N HIS A 239 -30.81 -30.57 14.99
CA HIS A 239 -30.30 -29.65 15.99
C HIS A 239 -28.80 -29.39 15.84
N PHE A 240 -27.98 -30.43 15.63
CA PHE A 240 -26.54 -30.32 15.40
C PHE A 240 -26.21 -29.43 14.20
N LEU A 241 -26.79 -29.75 13.04
CA LEU A 241 -26.67 -28.98 11.80
C LEU A 241 -27.12 -27.53 12.01
N ARG A 242 -28.24 -27.29 12.72
CA ARG A 242 -28.70 -25.93 13.04
C ARG A 242 -27.74 -25.17 13.97
N VAL A 243 -27.06 -25.83 14.91
CA VAL A 243 -26.10 -25.17 15.81
C VAL A 243 -24.81 -24.83 15.09
N ARG A 244 -24.24 -25.74 14.30
CA ARG A 244 -23.03 -25.44 13.50
C ARG A 244 -23.30 -24.48 12.34
N GLY A 245 -24.47 -24.53 11.71
CA GLY A 245 -24.89 -23.52 10.72
C GLY A 245 -25.02 -22.11 11.33
N LYS A 246 -25.45 -22.00 12.59
CA LYS A 246 -25.41 -20.73 13.33
C LYS A 246 -23.99 -20.34 13.74
N ALA A 247 -23.13 -21.28 14.11
CA ALA A 247 -21.72 -21.02 14.40
C ALA A 247 -20.99 -20.40 13.20
N LEU A 248 -21.25 -20.97 12.01
CA LEU A 248 -20.73 -20.49 10.73
C LEU A 248 -21.16 -19.05 10.41
N ALA A 249 -22.44 -18.72 10.64
CA ALA A 249 -22.92 -17.34 10.50
C ALA A 249 -22.22 -16.39 11.49
N THR A 250 -22.14 -16.77 12.77
CA THR A 250 -21.49 -15.96 13.81
C THR A 250 -19.98 -15.76 13.61
N ALA A 251 -19.33 -16.55 12.75
CA ALA A 251 -17.92 -16.34 12.39
C ALA A 251 -17.72 -15.14 11.43
N PHE A 252 -18.76 -14.71 10.72
CA PHE A 252 -18.74 -13.53 9.84
C PHE A 252 -19.47 -12.31 10.44
N GLU A 253 -20.29 -12.52 11.47
CA GLU A 253 -20.94 -11.50 12.31
C GLU A 253 -19.93 -10.90 13.32
N VAL A 254 -18.89 -10.26 12.79
CA VAL A 254 -18.05 -9.35 13.57
C VAL A 254 -18.86 -8.08 13.83
N GLU A 255 -18.99 -7.67 15.09
CA GLU A 255 -19.59 -6.39 15.47
C GLU A 255 -18.71 -5.25 14.95
N GLU A 256 -19.31 -4.27 14.27
CA GLU A 256 -18.62 -3.38 13.31
C GLU A 256 -17.63 -2.36 13.92
N SER A 257 -17.34 -2.45 15.22
CA SER A 257 -16.64 -1.43 16.00
C SER A 257 -15.19 -1.72 16.38
N GLU A 258 -14.71 -2.98 16.33
CA GLU A 258 -13.38 -3.32 16.91
C GLU A 258 -12.46 -4.22 16.06
N ARG A 259 -12.92 -4.83 14.95
CA ARG A 259 -12.05 -5.70 14.15
C ARG A 259 -12.41 -5.74 12.66
N GLU A 260 -11.39 -5.62 11.81
CA GLU A 260 -11.52 -5.95 10.39
C GLU A 260 -11.71 -7.46 10.19
N ARG A 261 -12.52 -7.87 9.22
CA ARG A 261 -12.70 -9.30 8.90
C ARG A 261 -11.42 -9.84 8.27
N SER A 262 -10.82 -10.86 8.88
CA SER A 262 -9.50 -11.36 8.51
C SER A 262 -9.55 -12.68 7.74
N ALA A 263 -8.47 -12.99 7.03
CA ALA A 263 -8.27 -14.31 6.41
C ALA A 263 -8.40 -15.48 7.42
N ARG A 264 -8.11 -15.24 8.71
CA ARG A 264 -8.25 -16.24 9.78
C ARG A 264 -9.71 -16.61 10.02
N ASP A 265 -10.61 -15.63 9.98
CA ASP A 265 -12.04 -15.84 10.21
C ASP A 265 -12.66 -16.67 9.07
N VAL A 266 -12.21 -16.43 7.83
CA VAL A 266 -12.51 -17.26 6.66
C VAL A 266 -12.00 -18.69 6.85
N SER A 267 -10.73 -18.86 7.25
CA SER A 267 -10.13 -20.18 7.46
C SER A 267 -10.84 -20.99 8.57
N ALA A 268 -11.27 -20.32 9.64
CA ALA A 268 -12.02 -20.94 10.74
C ALA A 268 -13.44 -21.34 10.30
N ALA A 269 -14.11 -20.50 9.51
CA ALA A 269 -15.42 -20.79 8.93
C ALA A 269 -15.36 -21.97 7.93
N LEU A 270 -14.33 -22.02 7.08
CA LEU A 270 -14.10 -23.09 6.10
C LEU A 270 -13.71 -24.41 6.80
N GLY A 271 -12.82 -24.36 7.80
CA GLY A 271 -12.49 -25.54 8.62
C GLY A 271 -13.69 -26.08 9.39
N LEU A 272 -14.57 -25.20 9.89
CA LEU A 272 -15.85 -25.60 10.50
C LEU A 272 -16.77 -26.25 9.48
N TYR A 273 -16.87 -25.70 8.27
CA TYR A 273 -17.64 -26.30 7.17
C TYR A 273 -17.14 -27.71 6.85
N ILE A 274 -15.85 -27.90 6.53
CA ILE A 274 -15.26 -29.21 6.19
C ILE A 274 -15.45 -30.21 7.33
N ARG A 275 -15.11 -29.84 8.57
CA ARG A 275 -15.26 -30.74 9.73
C ARG A 275 -16.73 -31.07 10.04
N THR A 276 -17.73 -30.29 9.61
CA THR A 276 -19.13 -30.73 9.67
C THR A 276 -19.46 -31.86 8.72
N LEU A 277 -18.89 -31.86 7.50
CA LEU A 277 -19.14 -32.91 6.51
C LEU A 277 -18.55 -34.24 7.02
N ILE A 278 -17.32 -34.19 7.53
CA ILE A 278 -16.62 -35.32 8.16
C ILE A 278 -17.38 -35.81 9.41
N ASP A 279 -17.69 -34.93 10.37
CA ASP A 279 -18.35 -35.34 11.61
C ASP A 279 -19.75 -35.93 11.36
N VAL A 280 -20.53 -35.43 10.38
CA VAL A 280 -21.84 -36.01 10.06
C VAL A 280 -21.70 -37.38 9.40
N GLN A 281 -20.71 -37.58 8.51
CA GLN A 281 -20.42 -38.90 7.94
C GLN A 281 -19.98 -39.90 9.03
N ALA A 282 -19.16 -39.47 9.99
CA ALA A 282 -18.70 -40.29 11.09
C ALA A 282 -19.80 -40.63 12.11
N LEU A 283 -20.80 -39.74 12.31
CA LEU A 283 -21.85 -39.88 13.32
C LEU A 283 -23.14 -40.54 12.81
N ALA A 284 -23.52 -40.33 11.54
CA ALA A 284 -24.85 -40.66 11.04
C ALA A 284 -24.85 -41.79 9.98
N PRO A 285 -25.84 -42.70 10.00
CA PRO A 285 -26.89 -42.83 11.01
C PRO A 285 -26.44 -43.59 12.27
N TYR A 286 -25.40 -44.42 12.18
CA TYR A 286 -25.19 -45.53 13.13
C TYR A 286 -24.74 -45.10 14.52
N LYS A 287 -23.70 -44.25 14.67
CA LYS A 287 -23.18 -43.89 16.01
C LYS A 287 -24.22 -43.14 16.85
N ILE A 288 -24.96 -42.19 16.27
CA ILE A 288 -26.05 -41.48 16.98
C ILE A 288 -27.11 -42.49 17.46
N SER A 289 -27.57 -43.39 16.58
CA SER A 289 -28.56 -44.40 16.91
C SER A 289 -28.07 -45.38 17.99
N GLU A 290 -26.79 -45.77 17.96
CA GLU A 290 -26.18 -46.64 18.96
C GLU A 290 -26.08 -45.99 20.34
N VAL A 291 -25.62 -44.74 20.43
CA VAL A 291 -25.49 -44.06 21.74
C VAL A 291 -26.88 -43.77 22.33
N LEU A 292 -27.90 -43.48 21.51
CA LEU A 292 -29.29 -43.38 21.97
C LEU A 292 -29.86 -44.75 22.40
N LEU A 293 -29.51 -45.84 21.72
CA LEU A 293 -29.83 -47.21 22.16
C LEU A 293 -29.14 -47.58 23.48
N ALA A 294 -27.88 -47.16 23.69
CA ALA A 294 -27.13 -47.41 24.91
C ALA A 294 -27.82 -46.82 26.15
N LEU A 295 -28.45 -45.65 26.02
CA LEU A 295 -29.26 -45.01 27.08
C LEU A 295 -30.52 -45.78 27.47
N LYS A 296 -30.97 -46.75 26.66
CA LYS A 296 -32.14 -47.60 26.95
C LYS A 296 -31.78 -48.91 27.66
N ARG A 297 -30.50 -49.31 27.69
CA ARG A 297 -30.06 -50.66 28.14
C ARG A 297 -30.31 -50.94 29.64
N TYR A 298 -30.40 -49.91 30.48
CA TYR A 298 -30.60 -50.04 31.93
C TYR A 298 -31.55 -48.94 32.46
N PRO A 299 -32.32 -49.17 33.54
CA PRO A 299 -33.09 -48.11 34.20
C PRO A 299 -32.17 -47.03 34.79
N LEU A 300 -32.62 -45.78 34.84
CA LEU A 300 -31.77 -44.65 35.26
C LEU A 300 -31.22 -44.78 36.70
N VAL A 301 -31.95 -45.45 37.60
CA VAL A 301 -31.53 -45.67 39.00
C VAL A 301 -30.46 -46.78 39.12
N GLU A 302 -30.24 -47.54 38.04
CA GLU A 302 -29.27 -48.64 37.99
C GLU A 302 -27.96 -48.26 37.31
N ASP A 303 -27.90 -47.07 36.71
CA ASP A 303 -26.73 -46.58 35.98
C ASP A 303 -25.50 -46.43 36.90
N VAL A 304 -24.43 -47.14 36.55
CA VAL A 304 -23.12 -47.09 37.21
C VAL A 304 -22.59 -45.66 37.35
N SER A 305 -22.90 -44.78 36.39
CA SER A 305 -22.50 -43.37 36.38
C SER A 305 -23.17 -42.55 37.49
N LEU A 306 -24.42 -42.90 37.86
CA LEU A 306 -25.19 -42.20 38.90
C LEU A 306 -25.00 -42.85 40.27
N ARG A 307 -24.88 -44.18 40.35
CA ARG A 307 -24.56 -44.90 41.61
C ARG A 307 -23.19 -44.51 42.17
N LYS A 308 -22.21 -44.21 41.32
CA LYS A 308 -20.88 -43.69 41.73
C LYS A 308 -20.90 -42.29 42.35
N MET A 309 -22.04 -41.59 42.41
CA MET A 309 -22.10 -40.24 42.99
C MET A 309 -22.52 -40.26 44.47
N GLU A 310 -21.53 -40.03 45.35
CA GLU A 310 -21.71 -39.85 46.81
C GLU A 310 -22.80 -38.83 47.17
N ILE A 311 -23.03 -37.83 46.32
CA ILE A 311 -24.04 -36.77 46.51
C ILE A 311 -25.47 -37.32 46.38
N LEU A 312 -25.68 -38.34 45.52
CA LEU A 312 -27.00 -38.90 45.23
C LEU A 312 -27.40 -40.05 46.15
N ARG A 313 -26.44 -40.74 46.81
CA ARG A 313 -26.62 -41.90 47.72
C ARG A 313 -27.79 -42.80 47.36
N LEU A 314 -27.83 -43.27 46.11
CA LEU A 314 -28.95 -44.06 45.59
C LEU A 314 -29.18 -45.33 46.41
N ASP A 315 -28.13 -45.93 46.98
CA ASP A 315 -28.20 -47.14 47.84
C ASP A 315 -29.14 -46.98 49.06
N ILE A 316 -29.32 -45.74 49.52
CA ILE A 316 -30.23 -45.36 50.60
C ILE A 316 -31.57 -44.91 50.00
N TYR A 317 -31.56 -43.91 49.11
CA TYR A 317 -32.78 -43.22 48.68
C TYR A 317 -33.60 -43.99 47.63
N GLN A 318 -33.02 -44.95 46.89
CA GLN A 318 -33.73 -45.83 45.93
C GLN A 318 -34.92 -46.53 46.59
N ARG A 319 -34.78 -46.92 47.87
CA ARG A 319 -35.82 -47.59 48.67
C ARG A 319 -37.05 -46.72 48.92
N TRP A 320 -36.96 -45.40 48.71
CA TRP A 320 -38.04 -44.44 48.97
C TRP A 320 -38.66 -43.86 47.70
N CYS A 321 -38.06 -44.10 46.53
CA CYS A 321 -38.67 -43.84 45.22
C CYS A 321 -40.04 -44.53 45.06
N SER A 322 -40.75 -44.22 43.97
CA SER A 322 -41.85 -45.07 43.48
C SER A 322 -41.30 -46.10 42.49
N ASP A 323 -42.05 -47.18 42.32
CA ASP A 323 -41.74 -48.30 41.42
C ASP A 323 -41.60 -47.80 39.96
N GLU A 324 -42.38 -46.78 39.59
CA GLU A 324 -42.27 -46.04 38.33
C GLU A 324 -40.89 -45.40 38.11
N VAL A 325 -40.25 -44.89 39.17
CA VAL A 325 -38.92 -44.27 39.09
C VAL A 325 -37.82 -45.32 39.12
N GLN A 326 -38.02 -46.43 39.84
CA GLN A 326 -37.07 -47.56 39.85
C GLN A 326 -37.02 -48.27 38.49
N THR A 327 -38.16 -48.43 37.82
CA THR A 327 -38.27 -49.11 36.51
C THR A 327 -38.09 -48.18 35.30
N PHE A 328 -37.87 -46.87 35.50
CA PHE A 328 -37.83 -45.91 34.40
C PHE A 328 -36.63 -46.13 33.45
N THR A 329 -36.94 -46.42 32.18
CA THR A 329 -36.02 -46.33 31.05
C THR A 329 -36.40 -45.17 30.13
N PRO A 330 -35.45 -44.36 29.61
CA PRO A 330 -35.76 -43.25 28.71
C PRO A 330 -36.40 -43.72 27.39
N PHE A 331 -37.57 -43.18 27.05
CA PHE A 331 -38.25 -43.46 25.77
C PHE A 331 -37.76 -42.50 24.67
N ILE A 332 -36.57 -42.79 24.14
CA ILE A 332 -35.97 -42.03 23.04
C ILE A 332 -36.10 -42.81 21.71
N GLN A 333 -36.48 -42.11 20.65
CA GLN A 333 -36.48 -42.66 19.28
C GLN A 333 -35.04 -42.74 18.76
N HIS A 334 -34.68 -43.87 18.17
CA HIS A 334 -33.29 -44.27 17.88
C HIS A 334 -33.16 -45.00 16.52
N GLY A 335 -34.22 -44.96 15.71
CA GLY A 335 -34.33 -45.63 14.41
C GLY A 335 -35.10 -44.78 13.40
N ASP A 336 -35.26 -43.49 13.70
CA ASP A 336 -35.97 -42.47 12.92
C ASP A 336 -35.10 -41.80 11.84
N LEU A 337 -33.88 -42.32 11.62
CA LEU A 337 -32.87 -41.77 10.71
C LEU A 337 -32.32 -42.84 9.77
N ASP A 338 -32.76 -42.80 8.51
CA ASP A 338 -32.18 -43.60 7.41
C ASP A 338 -30.97 -42.90 6.77
N VAL A 339 -30.08 -43.68 6.14
CA VAL A 339 -28.90 -43.20 5.39
C VAL A 339 -29.30 -42.17 4.33
N LYS A 340 -30.41 -42.37 3.60
CA LYS A 340 -30.85 -41.42 2.56
C LYS A 340 -31.29 -40.10 3.18
N GLN A 341 -32.04 -40.15 4.29
CA GLN A 341 -32.48 -38.95 5.01
C GLN A 341 -31.31 -38.20 5.66
N ALA A 342 -30.30 -38.90 6.17
CA ALA A 342 -29.08 -38.29 6.67
C ALA A 342 -28.33 -37.54 5.54
N LYS A 343 -28.16 -38.17 4.37
CA LYS A 343 -27.53 -37.55 3.19
C LYS A 343 -28.35 -36.36 2.64
N GLU A 344 -29.67 -36.45 2.61
CA GLU A 344 -30.54 -35.35 2.19
C GLU A 344 -30.47 -34.15 3.15
N MET A 345 -30.55 -34.39 4.47
CA MET A 345 -30.40 -33.34 5.47
C MET A 345 -29.02 -32.67 5.38
N LEU A 346 -27.94 -33.46 5.28
CA LEU A 346 -26.59 -32.95 5.10
C LEU A 346 -26.46 -32.12 3.81
N GLY A 347 -26.95 -32.60 2.67
CA GLY A 347 -26.91 -31.86 1.41
C GLY A 347 -27.74 -30.57 1.42
N SER A 348 -28.91 -30.59 2.08
CA SER A 348 -29.77 -29.40 2.24
C SER A 348 -29.16 -28.35 3.19
N TRP A 349 -28.35 -28.80 4.16
CA TRP A 349 -27.57 -27.94 5.03
C TRP A 349 -26.34 -27.40 4.31
N ALA A 350 -25.57 -28.26 3.63
CA ALA A 350 -24.31 -27.93 2.97
C ALA A 350 -24.50 -26.82 1.93
N LYS A 351 -25.58 -26.86 1.13
CA LYS A 351 -25.94 -25.79 0.19
C LYS A 351 -26.20 -24.44 0.89
N LYS A 352 -26.93 -24.45 2.02
CA LYS A 352 -27.22 -23.22 2.79
C LYS A 352 -25.97 -22.70 3.50
N ALA A 353 -25.13 -23.60 3.98
CA ALA A 353 -23.87 -23.28 4.64
C ALA A 353 -22.83 -22.75 3.64
N SER A 354 -22.72 -23.32 2.43
CA SER A 354 -21.88 -22.79 1.36
C SER A 354 -22.34 -21.40 0.92
N ASP A 355 -23.66 -21.16 0.78
CA ASP A 355 -24.17 -19.85 0.41
C ASP A 355 -23.93 -18.78 1.50
N VAL A 356 -23.82 -19.17 2.78
CA VAL A 356 -23.36 -18.30 3.88
C VAL A 356 -21.84 -18.09 3.83
N LEU A 357 -21.07 -19.17 3.64
CA LEU A 357 -19.60 -19.13 3.54
C LEU A 357 -19.14 -18.22 2.39
N ILE A 358 -19.74 -18.33 1.20
CA ILE A 358 -19.43 -17.50 0.03
C ILE A 358 -19.80 -16.03 0.29
N LYS A 359 -20.95 -15.74 0.92
CA LYS A 359 -21.34 -14.36 1.27
C LYS A 359 -20.45 -13.76 2.36
N GLY A 360 -19.93 -14.57 3.27
CA GLY A 360 -18.89 -14.19 4.22
C GLY A 360 -17.58 -13.87 3.50
N LEU A 361 -17.09 -14.83 2.71
CA LEU A 361 -15.86 -14.71 1.90
C LEU A 361 -15.86 -13.45 1.04
N VAL A 362 -16.87 -13.21 0.20
CA VAL A 362 -16.94 -12.01 -0.65
C VAL A 362 -16.83 -10.73 0.18
N LYS A 363 -17.53 -10.64 1.31
CA LYS A 363 -17.44 -9.50 2.25
C LYS A 363 -16.09 -9.36 2.97
N THR A 364 -15.26 -10.41 3.01
CA THR A 364 -13.86 -10.31 3.49
C THR A 364 -12.89 -9.96 2.38
N LEU A 365 -13.11 -10.51 1.18
CA LEU A 365 -12.35 -10.21 -0.02
C LEU A 365 -12.49 -8.75 -0.43
N ASP A 366 -13.68 -8.16 -0.24
CA ASP A 366 -13.95 -6.76 -0.51
C ASP A 366 -13.13 -5.79 0.37
N THR A 367 -12.83 -6.18 1.61
CA THR A 367 -11.93 -5.42 2.50
C THR A 367 -10.44 -5.69 2.24
N MET A 368 -10.07 -6.83 1.64
CA MET A 368 -8.67 -7.19 1.39
C MET A 368 -8.13 -6.50 0.13
N SER A 369 -6.92 -5.92 0.23
CA SER A 369 -6.24 -5.18 -0.85
C SER A 369 -4.85 -5.72 -1.21
N GLU A 370 -4.33 -6.68 -0.44
CA GLU A 370 -3.06 -7.37 -0.68
C GLU A 370 -3.28 -8.64 -1.51
N PHE A 371 -2.69 -8.67 -2.71
CA PHE A 371 -2.87 -9.76 -3.69
C PHE A 371 -2.42 -11.12 -3.12
N LYS A 372 -1.28 -11.15 -2.41
CA LYS A 372 -0.74 -12.33 -1.73
C LYS A 372 -1.70 -12.90 -0.67
N SER A 373 -2.25 -12.06 0.21
CA SER A 373 -3.17 -12.50 1.27
C SER A 373 -4.46 -13.17 0.74
N ILE A 374 -4.89 -12.79 -0.47
CA ILE A 374 -6.06 -13.36 -1.14
C ILE A 374 -5.71 -14.69 -1.84
N VAL A 375 -4.48 -14.82 -2.33
CA VAL A 375 -3.93 -16.10 -2.83
C VAL A 375 -3.71 -17.11 -1.71
N GLU A 376 -3.30 -16.68 -0.51
CA GLU A 376 -3.16 -17.53 0.67
C GLU A 376 -4.50 -18.10 1.20
N LEU A 377 -5.65 -17.53 0.78
CA LEU A 377 -6.98 -18.10 1.04
C LEU A 377 -7.37 -19.28 0.12
N ARG A 378 -6.53 -19.61 -0.87
CA ARG A 378 -6.76 -20.68 -1.84
C ARG A 378 -6.38 -22.05 -1.24
N THR A 379 -7.34 -22.71 -0.59
CA THR A 379 -7.16 -24.04 0.01
C THR A 379 -7.17 -25.17 -1.03
N SER A 380 -6.60 -26.34 -0.70
CA SER A 380 -6.63 -27.53 -1.56
C SER A 380 -8.04 -28.02 -1.87
N GLU A 381 -8.92 -28.09 -0.87
CA GLU A 381 -10.33 -28.46 -0.99
C GLU A 381 -11.24 -27.31 -1.48
N MET A 382 -10.76 -26.46 -2.39
CA MET A 382 -11.51 -25.28 -2.84
C MET A 382 -12.64 -25.63 -3.80
N LEU A 383 -13.89 -25.48 -3.34
CA LEU A 383 -15.10 -25.53 -4.17
C LEU A 383 -15.05 -24.45 -5.28
N ASP A 384 -15.53 -24.76 -6.49
CA ASP A 384 -15.48 -23.84 -7.63
C ASP A 384 -16.11 -22.46 -7.36
N ARG A 385 -17.18 -22.38 -6.56
CA ARG A 385 -17.78 -21.08 -6.19
C ARG A 385 -16.89 -20.21 -5.30
N LEU A 386 -15.99 -20.81 -4.51
CA LEU A 386 -15.00 -20.09 -3.71
C LEU A 386 -13.86 -19.62 -4.63
N ARG A 387 -13.45 -20.47 -5.59
CA ARG A 387 -12.49 -20.17 -6.65
C ARG A 387 -12.95 -19.02 -7.54
N GLU A 388 -14.20 -19.04 -8.02
CA GLU A 388 -14.83 -17.95 -8.78
C GLU A 388 -14.81 -16.63 -8.00
N ALA A 389 -15.14 -16.66 -6.70
CA ALA A 389 -15.12 -15.46 -5.85
C ALA A 389 -13.71 -14.89 -5.63
N ILE A 390 -12.73 -15.76 -5.33
CA ILE A 390 -11.32 -15.38 -5.15
C ILE A 390 -10.74 -14.83 -6.46
N ASN A 391 -10.89 -15.55 -7.57
CA ASN A 391 -10.41 -15.13 -8.88
C ASN A 391 -11.11 -13.85 -9.34
N GLY A 392 -12.41 -13.71 -9.13
CA GLY A 392 -13.16 -12.49 -9.42
C GLY A 392 -12.59 -11.27 -8.67
N ARG A 393 -12.25 -11.42 -7.38
CA ARG A 393 -11.58 -10.36 -6.61
C ARG A 393 -10.16 -10.09 -7.10
N LEU A 394 -9.36 -11.12 -7.36
CA LEU A 394 -7.99 -10.96 -7.89
C LEU A 394 -8.00 -10.19 -9.22
N LEU A 395 -8.90 -10.57 -10.14
CA LEU A 395 -9.09 -9.93 -11.46
C LEU A 395 -9.63 -8.49 -11.35
N ALA A 396 -10.35 -8.13 -10.28
CA ALA A 396 -10.79 -6.76 -10.01
C ALA A 396 -9.67 -5.92 -9.36
N LEU A 397 -8.93 -6.48 -8.40
CA LEU A 397 -7.77 -5.82 -7.82
C LEU A 397 -6.69 -5.55 -8.87
N LEU A 398 -6.49 -6.47 -9.81
CA LEU A 398 -5.60 -6.30 -10.96
C LEU A 398 -5.90 -5.01 -11.73
N GLU A 399 -7.18 -4.75 -12.05
CA GLU A 399 -7.63 -3.50 -12.70
C GLU A 399 -7.31 -2.27 -11.83
N THR A 400 -7.53 -2.33 -10.51
CA THR A 400 -7.23 -1.19 -9.62
C THR A 400 -5.73 -0.92 -9.49
N LYS A 401 -4.89 -1.97 -9.46
CA LYS A 401 -3.43 -1.88 -9.30
C LYS A 401 -2.78 -1.38 -10.60
N VAL A 402 -3.15 -1.95 -11.75
CA VAL A 402 -2.75 -1.46 -13.07
C VAL A 402 -3.27 -0.02 -13.30
N GLY A 403 -4.51 0.26 -12.90
CA GLY A 403 -5.13 1.58 -12.99
C GLY A 403 -4.38 2.71 -12.28
N LYS A 404 -3.53 2.39 -11.27
CA LYS A 404 -2.63 3.37 -10.63
C LYS A 404 -1.57 3.95 -11.57
N LEU A 405 -1.31 3.35 -12.75
CA LEU A 405 -0.44 3.96 -13.77
C LEU A 405 -0.91 5.37 -14.17
N ASN A 406 -2.22 5.64 -14.09
CA ASN A 406 -2.78 6.96 -14.35
C ASN A 406 -2.29 8.04 -13.38
N LEU A 407 -1.79 7.67 -12.18
CA LEU A 407 -1.19 8.60 -11.24
C LEU A 407 0.07 9.24 -11.82
N VAL A 408 0.87 8.52 -12.61
CA VAL A 408 2.05 9.08 -13.30
C VAL A 408 1.65 10.24 -14.23
N GLY A 409 0.55 10.08 -14.95
CA GLY A 409 -0.02 11.15 -15.80
C GLY A 409 -0.60 12.32 -14.98
N SER A 410 -1.10 12.06 -13.77
CA SER A 410 -1.57 13.11 -12.86
C SER A 410 -0.43 13.87 -12.17
N GLU A 411 0.67 13.21 -11.81
CA GLU A 411 1.90 13.87 -11.33
C GLU A 411 2.50 14.76 -12.44
N VAL A 412 2.57 14.26 -13.68
CA VAL A 412 2.98 15.07 -14.84
C VAL A 412 2.07 16.29 -15.03
N ALA A 413 0.74 16.12 -15.00
CA ALA A 413 -0.20 17.24 -15.06
C ALA A 413 0.05 18.26 -13.92
N ALA A 414 0.19 17.80 -12.67
CA ALA A 414 0.46 18.67 -11.52
C ALA A 414 1.78 19.45 -11.66
N THR A 415 2.84 18.85 -12.23
CA THR A 415 4.10 19.56 -12.52
C THR A 415 3.95 20.62 -13.62
N LEU A 416 3.04 20.42 -14.60
CA LEU A 416 2.75 21.36 -15.69
C LEU A 416 1.73 22.46 -15.31
N GLU A 417 0.97 22.25 -14.23
CA GLU A 417 0.15 23.29 -13.57
C GLU A 417 1.01 24.22 -12.69
N HIS A 418 2.04 23.66 -12.04
CA HIS A 418 2.91 24.38 -11.09
C HIS A 418 4.27 24.78 -11.69
N TRP A 419 4.39 24.81 -13.01
CA TRP A 419 5.62 25.10 -13.74
C TRP A 419 6.19 26.49 -13.39
N ARG A 420 7.51 26.57 -13.16
CA ARG A 420 8.23 27.80 -12.79
C ARG A 420 9.62 27.81 -13.39
N GLU A 421 9.83 28.70 -14.35
CA GLU A 421 11.13 28.96 -14.98
C GLU A 421 12.25 29.10 -13.96
N GLY A 422 13.39 28.46 -14.22
CA GLY A 422 14.54 28.46 -13.32
C GLY A 422 14.37 27.70 -11.99
N VAL A 423 13.20 27.08 -11.74
CA VAL A 423 12.93 26.28 -10.53
C VAL A 423 12.51 24.85 -10.87
N THR A 424 11.48 24.64 -11.70
CA THR A 424 11.14 23.30 -12.23
C THR A 424 12.16 22.84 -13.26
N ASP A 425 12.65 23.79 -14.05
CA ASP A 425 13.48 23.60 -15.24
C ASP A 425 14.95 23.40 -14.89
N ASN A 426 15.33 23.61 -13.62
CA ASN A 426 16.71 23.85 -13.22
C ASN A 426 17.61 22.60 -13.28
N THR A 427 18.31 22.44 -14.41
CA THR A 427 19.37 21.44 -14.63
C THR A 427 20.74 21.86 -14.08
N GLN A 428 20.88 23.07 -13.51
CA GLN A 428 22.19 23.68 -13.18
C GLN A 428 22.91 23.03 -11.98
N ALA A 429 22.35 21.95 -11.42
CA ALA A 429 23.03 21.07 -10.47
C ALA A 429 24.17 20.30 -11.17
N LYS A 430 25.30 21.00 -11.37
CA LYS A 430 26.52 20.48 -12.01
C LYS A 430 26.89 19.11 -11.44
N LEU A 431 27.34 18.22 -12.33
CA LEU A 431 27.71 16.83 -12.01
C LEU A 431 28.70 16.72 -10.82
N TRP A 432 29.52 17.75 -10.62
CA TRP A 432 30.54 17.84 -9.57
C TRP A 432 30.36 19.07 -8.66
N ASP A 433 29.11 19.42 -8.34
CA ASP A 433 28.82 20.48 -7.36
C ASP A 433 29.27 20.08 -5.92
N VAL A 434 29.49 21.08 -5.06
CA VAL A 434 29.90 20.89 -3.65
C VAL A 434 28.88 20.04 -2.89
N SER A 435 27.58 20.22 -3.14
CA SER A 435 26.49 19.43 -2.51
C SER A 435 26.65 17.92 -2.71
N THR A 436 27.29 17.48 -3.80
CA THR A 436 27.52 16.05 -4.10
C THR A 436 28.62 15.43 -3.22
N TYR A 437 29.53 16.25 -2.67
CA TYR A 437 30.61 15.82 -1.78
C TYR A 437 30.20 15.87 -0.30
N ASP A 438 29.28 16.77 0.06
CA ASP A 438 28.72 16.88 1.42
C ASP A 438 27.66 15.81 1.75
N MET A 439 27.33 14.93 0.80
CA MET A 439 26.42 13.80 1.04
C MET A 439 27.01 12.83 2.06
N GLU A 440 26.30 12.58 3.17
CA GLU A 440 26.71 11.57 4.13
C GLU A 440 26.78 10.18 3.48
N MET A 441 28.00 9.61 3.39
CA MET A 441 28.21 8.22 2.94
C MET A 441 27.69 7.16 3.93
N THR A 442 26.89 7.56 4.93
CA THR A 442 26.25 6.69 5.93
C THR A 442 25.29 5.68 5.30
N ASN A 443 24.61 6.05 4.21
CA ASN A 443 23.78 5.15 3.39
C ASN A 443 24.58 4.39 2.30
N GLY A 444 25.90 4.51 2.29
CA GLY A 444 26.80 3.79 1.39
C GLY A 444 26.89 4.34 -0.04
N VAL A 445 27.85 3.81 -0.80
CA VAL A 445 28.22 4.29 -2.14
C VAL A 445 27.09 4.19 -3.16
N ALA A 446 26.09 3.32 -2.93
CA ALA A 446 24.94 3.17 -3.82
C ALA A 446 24.12 4.46 -3.96
N ALA A 447 23.91 5.20 -2.85
CA ALA A 447 23.18 6.47 -2.87
C ALA A 447 23.95 7.56 -3.66
N PHE A 448 25.27 7.62 -3.49
CA PHE A 448 26.14 8.52 -4.25
C PHE A 448 26.13 8.20 -5.75
N ILE A 449 26.23 6.91 -6.13
CA ILE A 449 26.14 6.50 -7.53
C ILE A 449 24.77 6.85 -8.11
N GLN A 450 23.68 6.65 -7.34
CA GLN A 450 22.33 6.99 -7.78
C GLN A 450 22.15 8.49 -8.02
N GLU A 451 22.78 9.36 -7.21
CA GLU A 451 22.75 10.81 -7.40
C GLU A 451 23.66 11.30 -8.55
N VAL A 452 24.83 10.69 -8.75
CA VAL A 452 25.65 10.96 -9.95
C VAL A 452 24.89 10.54 -11.22
N VAL A 453 24.13 9.43 -11.15
CA VAL A 453 23.29 8.94 -12.26
C VAL A 453 22.00 9.76 -12.44
N SER A 454 21.42 10.35 -11.41
CA SER A 454 20.27 11.26 -11.53
C SER A 454 20.69 12.55 -12.25
N ARG A 455 21.81 13.15 -11.82
CA ARG A 455 22.39 14.37 -12.42
C ARG A 455 22.84 14.14 -13.87
N LEU A 456 23.50 13.01 -14.16
CA LEU A 456 23.89 12.65 -15.54
C LEU A 456 22.69 12.49 -16.49
N HIS A 457 21.50 12.17 -15.96
CA HIS A 457 20.25 12.08 -16.74
C HIS A 457 19.37 13.34 -16.68
N GLY A 458 19.86 14.44 -16.06
CA GLY A 458 19.11 15.68 -15.89
C GLY A 458 17.80 15.51 -15.10
N SER A 459 17.78 14.57 -14.15
CA SER A 459 16.59 14.18 -13.39
C SER A 459 16.26 15.18 -12.26
N ASN A 460 15.84 16.39 -12.63
CA ASN A 460 15.30 17.40 -11.70
C ASN A 460 14.23 16.80 -10.76
N ASP A 461 13.94 17.45 -9.63
CA ASP A 461 12.91 17.03 -8.67
C ASP A 461 11.55 16.71 -9.33
N ALA A 462 11.12 17.51 -10.31
CA ALA A 462 9.91 17.26 -11.10
C ALA A 462 9.95 15.93 -11.90
N VAL A 463 11.09 15.63 -12.56
CA VAL A 463 11.30 14.35 -13.26
C VAL A 463 11.32 13.21 -12.26
N SER A 464 12.04 13.38 -11.15
CA SER A 464 12.19 12.39 -10.10
C SER A 464 10.86 12.01 -9.44
N LYS A 465 9.92 12.96 -9.26
CA LYS A 465 8.55 12.66 -8.79
C LYS A 465 7.77 11.76 -9.75
N ALA A 466 7.75 12.10 -11.04
CA ALA A 466 7.09 11.29 -12.06
C ALA A 466 7.73 9.89 -12.18
N VAL A 467 9.06 9.80 -12.21
CA VAL A 467 9.80 8.54 -12.32
C VAL A 467 9.64 7.67 -11.05
N ASN A 468 9.64 8.26 -9.86
CA ASN A 468 9.43 7.50 -8.61
C ASN A 468 7.99 6.97 -8.47
N SER A 469 6.97 7.72 -8.93
CA SER A 469 5.60 7.19 -8.95
C SER A 469 5.46 6.02 -9.94
N TYR A 470 6.14 6.09 -11.10
CA TYR A 470 6.20 5.00 -12.06
C TYR A 470 6.95 3.76 -11.51
N ASN A 471 8.11 3.94 -10.87
CA ASN A 471 8.88 2.84 -10.28
C ASN A 471 8.12 2.15 -9.13
N SER A 472 7.46 2.94 -8.28
CA SER A 472 6.59 2.42 -7.21
C SER A 472 5.41 1.61 -7.77
N TRP A 473 4.77 2.10 -8.84
CA TRP A 473 3.75 1.33 -9.57
C TRP A 473 4.33 0.05 -10.19
N ARG A 474 5.51 0.12 -10.81
CA ARG A 474 6.16 -1.01 -11.48
C ARG A 474 6.44 -2.16 -10.51
N HIS A 475 7.01 -1.88 -9.34
CA HIS A 475 7.25 -2.93 -8.34
C HIS A 475 5.95 -3.60 -7.87
N VAL A 476 4.84 -2.85 -7.75
CA VAL A 476 3.51 -3.41 -7.42
C VAL A 476 2.94 -4.30 -8.55
N ILE A 477 3.43 -4.18 -9.78
CA ILE A 477 3.12 -5.11 -10.89
C ILE A 477 4.08 -6.30 -10.92
N GLU A 478 5.37 -6.10 -10.61
CA GLU A 478 6.36 -7.17 -10.46
C GLU A 478 5.97 -8.14 -9.33
N ASP A 479 5.56 -7.62 -8.15
CA ASP A 479 4.96 -8.39 -7.04
C ASP A 479 3.78 -9.26 -7.48
N VAL A 480 2.95 -8.76 -8.42
CA VAL A 480 1.77 -9.47 -8.91
C VAL A 480 2.17 -10.58 -9.88
N ASP A 481 3.11 -10.34 -10.80
CA ASP A 481 3.56 -11.39 -11.73
C ASP A 481 4.33 -12.50 -11.00
N ASP A 482 5.11 -12.17 -9.97
CA ASP A 482 5.76 -13.15 -9.09
C ASP A 482 4.74 -14.05 -8.37
N VAL A 483 3.63 -13.48 -7.85
CA VAL A 483 2.57 -14.28 -7.24
C VAL A 483 1.81 -15.12 -8.29
N VAL A 484 1.61 -14.62 -9.51
CA VAL A 484 0.96 -15.40 -10.58
C VAL A 484 1.89 -16.52 -11.11
N GLU A 485 3.20 -16.30 -11.15
CA GLU A 485 4.18 -17.35 -11.42
C GLU A 485 4.30 -18.34 -10.25
N HIS A 486 4.14 -17.91 -9.00
CA HIS A 486 4.02 -18.81 -7.85
C HIS A 486 2.78 -19.70 -7.96
N LEU A 487 1.60 -19.13 -8.27
CA LEU A 487 0.35 -19.86 -8.53
C LEU A 487 0.49 -20.91 -9.65
N ARG A 488 1.31 -20.62 -10.67
CA ARG A 488 1.60 -21.54 -11.78
C ARG A 488 2.57 -22.66 -11.40
N LYS A 489 3.47 -22.42 -10.45
CA LYS A 489 4.45 -23.38 -9.92
C LYS A 489 3.90 -24.22 -8.76
N GLN A 490 2.80 -23.77 -8.15
CA GLN A 490 2.13 -24.48 -7.06
C GLN A 490 1.54 -25.82 -7.54
N ARG A 491 2.06 -26.92 -7.00
CA ARG A 491 1.55 -28.27 -7.22
C ARG A 491 0.54 -28.64 -6.14
N TRP A 492 -0.65 -29.08 -6.54
CA TRP A 492 -1.75 -29.40 -5.64
C TRP A 492 -1.78 -30.90 -5.33
N ASP A 493 -0.68 -31.41 -4.77
CA ASP A 493 -0.59 -32.80 -4.31
C ASP A 493 -1.50 -33.03 -3.09
N THR A 494 -2.09 -34.22 -3.03
CA THR A 494 -3.07 -34.60 -2.00
C THR A 494 -2.41 -35.50 -0.95
N ASP A 495 -2.10 -34.97 0.23
CA ASP A 495 -1.67 -35.76 1.41
C ASP A 495 -2.87 -36.49 2.07
N ILE A 496 -3.82 -36.99 1.27
CA ILE A 496 -5.06 -37.65 1.72
C ILE A 496 -5.28 -38.90 0.85
N ASP A 497 -5.22 -40.07 1.47
CA ASP A 497 -5.12 -41.37 0.80
C ASP A 497 -6.31 -41.72 -0.12
N ASP A 498 -6.01 -42.18 -1.33
CA ASP A 498 -6.76 -43.14 -2.18
C ASP A 498 -8.31 -42.99 -2.30
N LEU A 499 -8.87 -41.78 -2.15
CA LEU A 499 -10.33 -41.56 -2.04
C LEU A 499 -10.96 -40.59 -3.05
N GLU A 500 -10.19 -39.97 -3.95
CA GLU A 500 -10.70 -39.21 -5.10
C GLU A 500 -10.26 -39.88 -6.41
N ASP A 501 -11.12 -39.84 -7.44
CA ASP A 501 -10.80 -40.37 -8.77
C ASP A 501 -9.71 -39.51 -9.45
N ASP A 502 -8.69 -40.14 -10.05
CA ASP A 502 -7.55 -39.46 -10.71
C ASP A 502 -7.99 -38.35 -11.69
N ASP A 503 -9.04 -38.60 -12.49
CA ASP A 503 -9.63 -37.64 -13.42
C ASP A 503 -10.03 -36.31 -12.74
N VAL A 504 -10.52 -36.36 -11.50
CA VAL A 504 -10.94 -35.18 -10.73
C VAL A 504 -9.73 -34.40 -10.23
N ILE A 505 -8.64 -35.10 -9.88
CA ILE A 505 -7.37 -34.50 -9.47
C ILE A 505 -6.69 -33.82 -10.67
N GLU A 506 -6.65 -34.47 -11.84
CA GLU A 506 -6.11 -33.87 -13.06
C GLU A 506 -6.89 -32.62 -13.50
N LEU A 507 -8.24 -32.70 -13.52
CA LEU A 507 -9.09 -31.55 -13.85
C LEU A 507 -8.87 -30.38 -12.86
N ARG A 508 -8.74 -30.68 -11.57
CA ARG A 508 -8.43 -29.67 -10.53
C ARG A 508 -7.04 -29.06 -10.76
N GLN A 509 -6.02 -29.86 -11.00
CA GLN A 509 -4.64 -29.40 -11.23
C GLN A 509 -4.52 -28.55 -12.51
N GLU A 510 -5.19 -28.94 -13.62
CA GLU A 510 -5.27 -28.11 -14.83
C GLU A 510 -5.95 -26.76 -14.55
N ALA A 511 -7.13 -26.81 -13.93
CA ALA A 511 -7.92 -25.62 -13.64
C ALA A 511 -7.20 -24.64 -12.70
N LEU A 512 -6.53 -25.16 -11.65
CA LEU A 512 -5.86 -24.34 -10.64
C LEU A 512 -4.47 -23.84 -11.07
N ALA A 513 -3.69 -24.61 -11.83
CA ALA A 513 -2.30 -24.25 -12.19
C ALA A 513 -2.13 -23.75 -13.64
N LYS A 514 -3.06 -24.04 -14.56
CA LYS A 514 -3.04 -23.56 -15.96
C LYS A 514 -4.11 -22.50 -16.21
N THR A 515 -5.38 -22.80 -15.95
CA THR A 515 -6.50 -21.93 -16.35
C THR A 515 -6.53 -20.63 -15.56
N ASP A 516 -6.48 -20.69 -14.23
CA ASP A 516 -6.55 -19.48 -13.40
C ASP A 516 -5.34 -18.54 -13.59
N PRO A 517 -4.07 -19.02 -13.57
CA PRO A 517 -2.92 -18.14 -13.81
C PRO A 517 -2.88 -17.61 -15.25
N GLY A 518 -3.34 -18.41 -16.24
CA GLY A 518 -3.49 -17.97 -17.62
C GLY A 518 -4.50 -16.85 -17.78
N ALA A 519 -5.65 -16.94 -17.12
CA ALA A 519 -6.67 -15.88 -17.10
C ALA A 519 -6.17 -14.62 -16.39
N LEU A 520 -5.40 -14.76 -15.30
CA LEU A 520 -4.77 -13.64 -14.60
C LEU A 520 -3.73 -12.93 -15.47
N LYS A 521 -2.80 -13.65 -16.13
CA LYS A 521 -1.83 -13.03 -17.06
C LYS A 521 -2.52 -12.39 -18.27
N ALA A 522 -3.44 -13.09 -18.94
CA ALA A 522 -4.16 -12.53 -20.09
C ALA A 522 -4.97 -11.26 -19.74
N LYS A 523 -5.53 -11.17 -18.52
CA LYS A 523 -6.17 -9.94 -18.05
C LYS A 523 -5.14 -8.87 -17.67
N LEU A 524 -4.00 -9.23 -17.06
CA LEU A 524 -2.91 -8.29 -16.76
C LEU A 524 -2.42 -7.61 -18.04
N ASP A 525 -2.11 -8.39 -19.08
CA ASP A 525 -1.64 -7.88 -20.37
C ASP A 525 -2.66 -6.94 -21.03
N ALA A 526 -3.95 -7.32 -21.03
CA ALA A 526 -5.04 -6.49 -21.58
C ALA A 526 -5.26 -5.19 -20.77
N CYS A 527 -5.21 -5.26 -19.43
CA CYS A 527 -5.29 -4.10 -18.55
C CYS A 527 -4.08 -3.17 -18.74
N LEU A 528 -2.87 -3.72 -18.84
CA LEU A 528 -1.63 -2.97 -19.08
C LEU A 528 -1.72 -2.26 -20.43
N GLN A 529 -2.04 -2.97 -21.52
CA GLN A 529 -2.19 -2.37 -22.85
C GLN A 529 -3.22 -1.23 -22.86
N LYS A 530 -4.35 -1.39 -22.16
CA LYS A 530 -5.34 -0.30 -22.01
C LYS A 530 -4.78 0.88 -21.22
N SER A 531 -4.11 0.63 -20.09
CA SER A 531 -3.56 1.69 -19.22
C SER A 531 -2.43 2.48 -19.86
N PHE A 532 -1.54 1.83 -20.61
CA PHE A 532 -0.47 2.51 -21.36
C PHE A 532 -1.03 3.38 -22.49
N LYS A 533 -2.08 2.93 -23.20
CA LYS A 533 -2.78 3.77 -24.18
C LYS A 533 -3.41 5.00 -23.55
N THR A 534 -4.14 4.84 -22.44
CA THR A 534 -4.72 5.99 -21.72
C THR A 534 -3.65 6.92 -21.13
N LEU A 535 -2.48 6.42 -20.74
CA LEU A 535 -1.35 7.27 -20.35
C LEU A 535 -0.75 8.00 -21.56
N GLU A 536 -0.59 7.34 -22.71
CA GLU A 536 -0.07 7.92 -23.95
C GLU A 536 -1.00 9.02 -24.49
N GLU A 537 -2.31 8.77 -24.53
CA GLU A 537 -3.36 9.73 -24.87
C GLU A 537 -3.31 10.97 -23.95
N ARG A 538 -3.11 10.78 -22.63
CA ARG A 538 -2.98 11.88 -21.66
C ARG A 538 -1.69 12.68 -21.82
N LEU A 539 -0.54 12.02 -22.00
CA LEU A 539 0.74 12.70 -22.18
C LEU A 539 0.78 13.48 -23.50
N ALA A 540 0.16 12.96 -24.56
CA ALA A 540 0.00 13.68 -25.82
C ALA A 540 -0.91 14.90 -25.68
N ALA A 541 -2.04 14.78 -24.97
CA ALA A 541 -2.92 15.94 -24.70
C ALA A 541 -2.19 17.04 -23.90
N LEU A 542 -1.52 16.67 -22.79
CA LEU A 542 -0.75 17.60 -21.97
C LEU A 542 0.43 18.25 -22.73
N TRP A 543 1.00 17.56 -23.72
CA TRP A 543 1.98 18.15 -24.64
C TRP A 543 1.33 19.17 -25.57
N HIS A 544 0.28 18.81 -26.30
CA HIS A 544 -0.37 19.71 -27.26
C HIS A 544 -1.00 20.97 -26.60
N GLU A 545 -1.45 20.87 -25.34
CA GLU A 545 -1.87 22.02 -24.52
C GLU A 545 -0.73 22.98 -24.11
N ARG A 546 0.53 22.62 -24.38
CA ARG A 546 1.74 23.38 -24.03
C ARG A 546 2.70 23.59 -25.20
N GLU A 547 2.41 23.02 -26.37
CA GLU A 547 3.29 23.03 -27.55
C GLU A 547 3.61 24.45 -28.03
N ASP A 548 2.66 25.38 -27.94
CA ASP A 548 2.84 26.80 -28.31
C ASP A 548 3.05 27.74 -27.11
N SER A 549 3.38 27.19 -25.94
CA SER A 549 3.80 28.00 -24.78
C SER A 549 5.23 28.53 -24.95
N PRO A 550 5.59 29.68 -24.34
CA PRO A 550 6.95 30.22 -24.42
C PRO A 550 8.01 29.26 -23.83
N ASN A 551 7.62 28.44 -22.85
CA ASN A 551 8.48 27.43 -22.23
C ASN A 551 8.43 26.05 -22.91
N SER A 552 7.82 25.95 -24.10
CA SER A 552 7.63 24.69 -24.83
C SER A 552 8.92 23.90 -25.06
N GLY A 553 10.07 24.58 -25.23
CA GLY A 553 11.38 23.94 -25.31
C GLY A 553 11.78 23.17 -24.06
N ARG A 554 11.71 23.82 -22.88
CA ARG A 554 12.08 23.21 -21.59
C ARG A 554 11.06 22.16 -21.14
N ILE A 555 9.79 22.41 -21.40
CA ILE A 555 8.71 21.44 -21.21
C ILE A 555 8.97 20.20 -22.09
N ALA A 556 9.44 20.38 -23.33
CA ALA A 556 9.80 19.25 -24.19
C ALA A 556 10.97 18.42 -23.62
N MET A 557 12.02 19.06 -23.08
CA MET A 557 13.13 18.36 -22.41
C MET A 557 12.63 17.53 -21.22
N PHE A 558 11.75 18.08 -20.39
CA PHE A 558 11.10 17.35 -19.28
C PHE A 558 10.31 16.13 -19.76
N PHE A 559 9.47 16.29 -20.80
CA PHE A 559 8.74 15.17 -21.41
C PHE A 559 9.68 14.10 -21.98
N ILE A 560 10.76 14.48 -22.67
CA ILE A 560 11.77 13.54 -23.20
C ILE A 560 12.37 12.70 -22.07
N ARG A 561 12.72 13.31 -20.93
CA ARG A 561 13.28 12.60 -19.76
C ARG A 561 12.27 11.62 -19.15
N VAL A 562 11.05 12.08 -18.85
CA VAL A 562 9.99 11.24 -18.28
C VAL A 562 9.62 10.08 -19.22
N LEU A 563 9.47 10.34 -20.53
CA LEU A 563 9.22 9.31 -21.54
C LEU A 563 10.38 8.31 -21.65
N ARG A 564 11.64 8.76 -21.61
CA ARG A 564 12.81 7.88 -21.65
C ARG A 564 12.84 6.92 -20.47
N ASP A 565 12.58 7.40 -19.26
CA ASP A 565 12.68 6.59 -18.05
C ASP A 565 11.47 5.65 -17.88
N ILE A 566 10.27 6.05 -18.33
CA ILE A 566 9.15 5.10 -18.53
C ILE A 566 9.50 4.06 -19.61
N ARG A 567 10.08 4.47 -20.75
CA ARG A 567 10.47 3.56 -21.84
C ARG A 567 11.56 2.57 -21.45
N ARG A 568 12.44 2.91 -20.49
CA ARG A 568 13.43 2.02 -19.86
C ARG A 568 12.80 0.92 -18.99
N GLY A 569 11.60 1.14 -18.46
CA GLY A 569 10.91 0.22 -17.54
C GLY A 569 9.75 -0.57 -18.12
N LEU A 570 9.47 -0.47 -19.43
CA LEU A 570 8.28 -1.08 -20.03
C LEU A 570 8.24 -2.62 -19.86
N PRO A 571 7.06 -3.20 -19.59
CA PRO A 571 6.85 -4.65 -19.67
C PRO A 571 7.22 -5.20 -21.06
N PRO A 572 7.65 -6.47 -21.17
CA PRO A 572 8.20 -7.07 -22.39
C PRO A 572 7.16 -7.39 -23.49
N MET A 573 6.10 -6.58 -23.63
CA MET A 573 5.05 -6.72 -24.63
C MET A 573 5.31 -5.90 -25.89
N GLU A 574 5.23 -6.52 -27.06
CA GLU A 574 5.40 -5.84 -28.36
C GLU A 574 4.38 -4.71 -28.58
N SER A 575 3.15 -4.91 -28.10
CA SER A 575 2.03 -3.97 -28.19
C SER A 575 2.23 -2.64 -27.44
N ILE A 576 3.25 -2.54 -26.57
CA ILE A 576 3.56 -1.36 -25.75
C ILE A 576 4.92 -0.73 -26.16
N ARG A 577 5.75 -1.40 -26.98
CA ARG A 577 7.06 -0.86 -27.43
C ARG A 577 6.95 0.48 -28.19
N GLY A 578 5.79 0.77 -28.78
CA GLY A 578 5.48 2.04 -29.45
C GLY A 578 5.25 3.24 -28.53
N PHE A 579 5.00 3.01 -27.22
CA PHE A 579 4.54 4.02 -26.27
C PHE A 579 5.34 5.34 -26.30
N GLY A 580 4.65 6.43 -26.61
CA GLY A 580 5.17 7.80 -26.63
C GLY A 580 5.96 8.18 -27.89
N LEU A 581 6.20 7.25 -28.84
CA LEU A 581 6.98 7.57 -30.05
C LEU A 581 6.29 8.59 -30.97
N GLY A 582 4.97 8.75 -30.89
CA GLY A 582 4.22 9.72 -31.69
C GLY A 582 4.56 11.18 -31.40
N ILE A 583 4.90 11.51 -30.15
CA ILE A 583 5.21 12.89 -29.71
C ILE A 583 6.73 13.19 -29.68
N VAL A 584 7.59 12.17 -29.72
CA VAL A 584 9.05 12.36 -29.74
C VAL A 584 9.56 13.30 -30.85
N PRO A 585 9.03 13.30 -32.10
CA PRO A 585 9.49 14.21 -33.14
C PRO A 585 9.26 15.70 -32.84
N SER A 586 8.07 16.09 -32.38
CA SER A 586 7.77 17.49 -32.05
C SER A 586 8.47 17.94 -30.75
N LEU A 587 8.60 17.03 -29.78
CA LEU A 587 9.43 17.23 -28.59
C LEU A 587 10.90 17.51 -28.97
N HIS A 588 11.50 16.71 -29.85
CA HIS A 588 12.85 16.96 -30.34
C HIS A 588 12.95 18.30 -31.09
N GLN A 589 11.95 18.67 -31.89
CA GLN A 589 11.94 19.93 -32.65
C GLN A 589 11.93 21.16 -31.72
N LYS A 590 11.03 21.20 -30.73
CA LYS A 590 10.94 22.33 -29.78
C LYS A 590 12.14 22.38 -28.83
N ALA A 591 12.65 21.23 -28.37
CA ALA A 591 13.86 21.17 -27.54
C ALA A 591 15.14 21.58 -28.30
N ALA A 592 15.26 21.20 -29.57
CA ALA A 592 16.39 21.63 -30.41
C ALA A 592 16.35 23.14 -30.70
N HIS A 593 15.17 23.70 -30.95
CA HIS A 593 14.97 25.13 -31.17
C HIS A 593 15.39 25.98 -29.96
N GLU A 594 14.94 25.63 -28.75
CA GLU A 594 15.36 26.28 -27.48
C GLU A 594 16.89 26.36 -27.34
N VAL A 595 17.59 25.29 -27.71
CA VAL A 595 19.04 25.14 -27.56
C VAL A 595 19.81 25.89 -28.66
N SER A 596 19.22 26.08 -29.84
CA SER A 596 19.88 26.74 -30.97
C SER A 596 19.67 28.26 -31.05
N ILE A 597 18.61 28.83 -30.47
CA ILE A 597 18.30 30.28 -30.58
C ILE A 597 19.51 31.15 -30.24
N SER A 598 20.09 31.01 -29.04
CA SER A 598 21.20 31.86 -28.56
C SER A 598 22.38 31.86 -29.54
N ALA A 599 22.83 30.66 -29.95
CA ALA A 599 23.94 30.52 -30.87
C ALA A 599 23.62 31.06 -32.28
N ILE A 600 22.36 31.01 -32.72
CA ILE A 600 21.93 31.57 -34.01
C ILE A 600 21.84 33.10 -33.96
N ASP A 601 21.42 33.69 -32.84
CA ASP A 601 21.43 35.14 -32.61
C ASP A 601 22.88 35.67 -32.44
N GLU A 602 23.77 34.91 -31.79
CA GLU A 602 25.20 35.22 -31.75
C GLU A 602 25.83 35.08 -33.15
N PHE A 603 25.47 34.06 -33.92
CA PHE A 603 25.91 33.89 -35.31
C PHE A 603 25.48 35.08 -36.19
N ALA A 604 24.21 35.48 -36.12
CA ALA A 604 23.68 36.64 -36.83
C ALA A 604 24.41 37.93 -36.43
N SER A 605 24.66 38.14 -35.13
CA SER A 605 25.29 39.35 -34.63
C SER A 605 26.82 39.41 -34.76
N ARG A 606 27.53 38.27 -34.89
CA ARG A 606 29.01 38.20 -34.94
C ARG A 606 29.63 37.65 -36.24
N VAL A 607 28.93 36.80 -36.98
CA VAL A 607 29.41 36.25 -38.27
C VAL A 607 28.87 37.07 -39.44
N ILE A 608 27.57 37.37 -39.45
CA ILE A 608 26.89 38.01 -40.58
C ILE A 608 27.17 39.52 -40.65
N THR A 609 27.20 40.22 -39.51
CA THR A 609 27.54 41.66 -39.44
C THR A 609 29.00 41.97 -39.83
N ARG A 610 29.90 40.96 -39.75
CA ARG A 610 31.34 41.20 -39.77
C ARG A 610 31.90 41.22 -41.19
N LEU A 611 31.99 42.42 -41.75
CA LEU A 611 32.55 42.67 -43.08
C LEU A 611 34.10 42.60 -43.15
N THR A 612 34.80 42.27 -42.06
CA THR A 612 36.27 42.18 -41.99
C THR A 612 36.75 40.74 -41.82
N VAL A 613 37.85 40.37 -42.51
CA VAL A 613 38.45 39.02 -42.49
C VAL A 613 39.65 38.99 -41.51
N PRO A 614 39.50 38.50 -40.26
CA PRO A 614 40.58 38.59 -39.26
C PRO A 614 41.62 37.48 -39.44
N SER A 615 41.23 36.39 -40.10
CA SER A 615 42.04 35.24 -40.49
C SER A 615 43.00 35.53 -41.65
N ARG A 616 42.93 36.71 -42.28
CA ARG A 616 43.70 37.05 -43.49
C ARG A 616 45.23 36.87 -43.35
N PRO A 617 45.86 37.16 -42.19
CA PRO A 617 47.30 36.88 -41.96
C PRO A 617 47.65 35.41 -41.76
N LEU A 618 46.67 34.50 -41.69
CA LEU A 618 46.82 33.05 -41.53
C LEU A 618 46.59 32.28 -42.84
N TRP A 619 46.46 32.99 -43.97
CA TRP A 619 46.26 32.40 -45.28
C TRP A 619 47.59 31.95 -45.89
N GLU A 620 47.63 30.78 -46.54
CA GLU A 620 48.89 30.14 -46.94
C GLU A 620 49.03 29.87 -48.44
N GLY A 621 50.26 29.98 -48.93
CA GLY A 621 50.69 29.58 -50.27
C GLY A 621 50.54 30.66 -51.35
N SER A 622 50.51 30.25 -52.62
CA SER A 622 50.44 31.16 -53.77
C SER A 622 49.37 30.67 -54.77
N PRO A 623 48.26 31.43 -54.99
CA PRO A 623 47.81 32.56 -54.16
C PRO A 623 47.55 32.12 -52.71
N GLU A 624 47.50 33.11 -51.82
CA GLU A 624 47.16 32.96 -50.41
C GLU A 624 45.69 32.51 -50.29
N LEU A 625 45.43 31.46 -49.50
CA LEU A 625 44.08 30.91 -49.29
C LEU A 625 43.83 30.59 -47.81
N PRO A 626 42.57 30.65 -47.34
CA PRO A 626 42.21 30.26 -45.98
C PRO A 626 42.51 28.79 -45.70
N THR A 627 43.14 28.52 -44.55
CA THR A 627 43.47 27.19 -44.03
C THR A 627 42.68 26.84 -42.76
N GLN A 628 41.93 27.80 -42.21
CA GLN A 628 41.20 27.74 -40.95
C GLN A 628 39.86 28.48 -41.08
N CYS A 629 38.86 28.10 -40.27
CA CYS A 629 37.59 28.82 -40.23
C CYS A 629 37.74 30.20 -39.54
N SER A 630 36.77 31.09 -39.74
CA SER A 630 36.77 32.37 -39.02
C SER A 630 36.63 32.17 -37.49
N PRO A 631 37.21 33.05 -36.65
CA PRO A 631 37.09 32.93 -35.19
C PRO A 631 35.63 32.94 -34.72
N ALA A 632 34.77 33.75 -35.35
CA ALA A 632 33.34 33.81 -35.02
C ALA A 632 32.62 32.48 -35.35
N MET A 633 33.00 31.79 -36.44
CA MET A 633 32.51 30.44 -36.74
C MET A 633 32.93 29.42 -35.67
N SER A 634 34.16 29.51 -35.15
CA SER A 634 34.62 28.64 -34.07
C SER A 634 33.93 28.90 -32.73
N LEU A 635 33.55 30.17 -32.46
CA LEU A 635 32.77 30.54 -31.28
C LEU A 635 31.32 30.07 -31.38
N PHE A 636 30.66 30.24 -32.54
CA PHE A 636 29.32 29.72 -32.80
C PHE A 636 29.20 28.22 -32.53
N LEU A 637 30.11 27.41 -33.09
CA LEU A 637 30.13 25.96 -32.85
C LEU A 637 30.43 25.60 -31.39
N LYS A 638 31.18 26.43 -30.67
CA LYS A 638 31.46 26.26 -29.24
C LYS A 638 30.22 26.59 -28.39
N GLU A 639 29.54 27.70 -28.66
CA GLU A 639 28.32 28.09 -27.95
C GLU A 639 27.21 27.07 -28.15
N LEU A 640 27.00 26.59 -29.38
CA LEU A 640 26.04 25.53 -29.68
C LEU A 640 26.38 24.22 -28.95
N LEU A 641 27.67 23.88 -28.81
CA LEU A 641 28.10 22.72 -28.02
C LEU A 641 27.88 22.92 -26.52
N GLU A 642 28.13 24.13 -26.01
CA GLU A 642 27.91 24.49 -24.61
C GLU A 642 26.42 24.49 -24.25
N SER A 643 25.54 25.08 -25.08
CA SER A 643 24.08 25.05 -24.87
C SER A 643 23.51 23.63 -24.97
N MET A 644 24.01 22.79 -25.88
CA MET A 644 23.70 21.36 -25.90
C MET A 644 24.13 20.66 -24.60
N SER A 645 25.29 21.01 -24.05
CA SER A 645 25.81 20.39 -22.83
C SER A 645 25.06 20.82 -21.56
N ASP A 646 24.67 22.10 -21.45
CA ASP A 646 23.90 22.65 -20.32
C ASP A 646 22.43 22.20 -20.34
N ALA A 647 21.85 21.99 -21.53
CA ALA A 647 20.54 21.35 -21.68
C ALA A 647 20.57 19.89 -21.21
N GLY A 648 21.69 19.19 -21.44
CA GLY A 648 22.00 17.87 -20.91
C GLY A 648 22.33 16.84 -22.00
N ILE A 649 23.45 16.13 -21.83
CA ILE A 649 23.93 15.05 -22.72
C ILE A 649 22.87 13.97 -22.94
N ASP A 650 21.99 13.77 -21.94
CA ASP A 650 20.95 12.75 -21.89
C ASP A 650 19.83 12.91 -22.94
N LEU A 651 19.69 14.09 -23.54
CA LEU A 651 18.68 14.41 -24.56
C LEU A 651 19.12 14.03 -25.98
N TRP A 652 20.44 14.02 -26.24
CA TRP A 652 20.99 14.00 -27.60
C TRP A 652 21.13 12.59 -28.18
N SER A 653 19.98 11.98 -28.50
CA SER A 653 19.93 10.83 -29.40
C SER A 653 20.39 11.21 -30.82
N PRO A 654 20.92 10.28 -31.65
CA PRO A 654 21.28 10.58 -33.04
C PRO A 654 20.12 11.16 -33.87
N THR A 655 18.88 10.80 -33.55
CA THR A 655 17.67 11.38 -34.14
C THR A 655 17.45 12.83 -33.70
N ALA A 656 17.64 13.14 -32.41
CA ALA A 656 17.55 14.51 -31.90
C ALA A 656 18.66 15.42 -32.48
N VAL A 657 19.89 14.90 -32.57
CA VAL A 657 21.02 15.60 -33.21
C VAL A 657 20.73 15.88 -34.69
N ASN A 658 20.17 14.93 -35.44
CA ASN A 658 19.77 15.18 -36.83
C ASN A 658 18.64 16.22 -36.97
N VAL A 659 17.70 16.30 -36.00
CA VAL A 659 16.68 17.37 -35.97
C VAL A 659 17.32 18.74 -35.71
N LEU A 660 18.21 18.84 -34.71
CA LEU A 660 18.98 20.05 -34.42
C LEU A 660 19.79 20.50 -35.65
N LYS A 661 20.48 19.56 -36.31
CA LYS A 661 21.24 19.80 -37.54
C LYS A 661 20.39 20.38 -38.68
N GLY A 662 19.16 19.89 -38.86
CA GLY A 662 18.24 20.42 -39.87
C GLY A 662 17.71 21.83 -39.55
N ILE A 663 17.42 22.12 -38.27
CA ILE A 663 16.99 23.45 -37.83
C ILE A 663 18.13 24.47 -38.00
N VAL A 664 19.31 24.13 -37.48
CA VAL A 664 20.50 24.98 -37.56
C VAL A 664 20.93 25.19 -39.01
N SER A 665 20.91 24.16 -39.88
CA SER A 665 21.26 24.33 -41.29
C SER A 665 20.34 25.32 -42.00
N ALA A 666 19.03 25.18 -41.82
CA ALA A 666 18.05 26.01 -42.48
C ALA A 666 18.24 27.49 -42.09
N GLN A 667 18.23 27.78 -40.78
CA GLN A 667 18.33 29.15 -40.26
C GLN A 667 19.69 29.81 -40.56
N VAL A 668 20.80 29.08 -40.42
CA VAL A 668 22.13 29.58 -40.78
C VAL A 668 22.25 29.84 -42.30
N SER A 669 21.63 28.99 -43.13
CA SER A 669 21.63 29.17 -44.59
C SER A 669 20.79 30.37 -45.02
N GLU A 670 19.62 30.59 -44.39
CA GLU A 670 18.72 31.71 -44.64
C GLU A 670 19.44 33.04 -44.33
N LEU A 671 19.98 33.17 -43.11
CA LEU A 671 20.78 34.33 -42.67
C LEU A 671 21.94 34.66 -43.62
N TRP A 672 22.70 33.65 -44.09
CA TRP A 672 23.76 33.87 -45.08
C TRP A 672 23.22 34.28 -46.46
N THR A 673 22.07 33.76 -46.90
CA THR A 673 21.49 34.19 -48.18
C THR A 673 20.96 35.62 -48.13
N GLU A 674 20.40 36.07 -47.00
CA GLU A 674 20.08 37.48 -46.79
C GLU A 674 21.34 38.35 -46.81
N ALA A 675 22.38 37.95 -46.10
CA ALA A 675 23.65 38.67 -46.04
C ALA A 675 24.29 38.83 -47.43
N LEU A 676 24.27 37.76 -48.22
CA LEU A 676 24.76 37.75 -49.60
C LEU A 676 23.89 38.65 -50.52
N GLY A 677 22.60 38.77 -50.25
CA GLY A 677 21.70 39.71 -50.94
C GLY A 677 21.93 41.19 -50.59
N LYS A 678 22.36 41.46 -49.35
CA LYS A 678 22.65 42.82 -48.83
C LYS A 678 24.03 43.37 -49.24
N LEU A 679 24.88 42.55 -49.87
CA LEU A 679 26.25 42.90 -50.29
C LEU A 679 26.29 43.58 -51.67
N PRO A 680 26.73 44.86 -51.81
CA PRO A 680 26.64 45.63 -53.05
C PRO A 680 27.49 45.07 -54.19
N GLN A 681 26.86 44.73 -55.32
CA GLN A 681 27.51 44.04 -56.44
C GLN A 681 28.42 44.98 -57.25
N GLY A 682 29.67 44.55 -57.50
CA GLY A 682 30.63 45.29 -58.32
C GLY A 682 30.24 45.34 -59.80
N VAL A 683 30.30 46.53 -60.41
CA VAL A 683 29.86 46.76 -61.79
C VAL A 683 30.94 46.31 -62.79
N LYS A 684 30.65 45.29 -63.61
CA LYS A 684 31.57 44.82 -64.67
C LYS A 684 31.75 45.87 -65.77
N ALA A 685 32.97 46.34 -65.96
CA ALA A 685 33.30 47.46 -66.86
C ALA A 685 33.38 47.08 -68.36
N GLY A 686 32.22 47.10 -69.03
CA GLY A 686 31.98 47.72 -70.35
C GLY A 686 32.72 47.28 -71.64
N LYS A 687 31.96 47.21 -72.76
CA LYS A 687 32.36 47.86 -74.04
C LYS A 687 31.21 48.06 -75.05
N SER A 688 30.93 49.34 -75.34
CA SER A 688 30.56 49.94 -76.65
C SER A 688 29.64 49.23 -77.67
N GLY A 689 28.59 49.93 -78.15
CA GLY A 689 28.01 49.67 -79.49
C GLY A 689 26.62 50.26 -79.80
N SER A 690 26.56 51.50 -80.29
CA SER A 690 25.52 52.14 -81.14
C SER A 690 24.05 51.64 -81.20
N GLU A 691 23.13 52.57 -80.91
CA GLU A 691 21.90 52.90 -81.68
C GLU A 691 20.98 51.80 -82.26
N ALA A 692 19.75 51.68 -81.71
CA ALA A 692 18.51 51.88 -82.48
C ALA A 692 17.23 51.88 -81.59
N THR A 693 16.37 52.88 -81.80
CA THR A 693 14.90 52.90 -81.55
C THR A 693 14.21 53.17 -82.90
N PRO A 694 12.89 52.97 -83.11
CA PRO A 694 11.79 52.59 -82.18
C PRO A 694 11.31 51.14 -82.47
N ASP A 695 10.10 50.61 -82.23
CA ASP A 695 8.70 51.06 -82.08
C ASP A 695 7.93 49.96 -81.29
N SER A 696 7.16 50.22 -80.22
CA SER A 696 5.74 50.70 -80.13
C SER A 696 4.67 49.58 -80.15
N ALA A 697 3.39 49.93 -79.92
CA ALA A 697 2.28 49.08 -79.41
C ALA A 697 2.43 48.70 -77.91
N ASP A 698 1.62 49.15 -76.93
CA ASP A 698 0.26 49.76 -76.91
C ASP A 698 -0.80 48.79 -77.48
N GLN A 699 -1.88 48.38 -76.79
CA GLN A 699 -2.75 49.04 -75.78
C GLN A 699 -2.90 48.15 -74.51
N GLY A 700 -3.47 48.56 -73.37
CA GLY A 700 -4.63 49.45 -73.13
C GLY A 700 -5.95 48.65 -73.30
N ASP A 701 -7.03 48.83 -72.56
CA ASP A 701 -7.40 49.70 -71.41
C ASP A 701 -8.51 48.91 -70.61
N ALA A 702 -9.19 49.30 -69.52
CA ALA A 702 -9.40 50.60 -68.88
C ALA A 702 -9.98 50.49 -67.44
N LYS A 703 -9.87 51.60 -66.67
CA LYS A 703 -10.94 52.18 -65.79
C LYS A 703 -11.38 51.43 -64.51
N GLN A 704 -11.99 52.09 -63.50
CA GLN A 704 -12.55 53.46 -63.33
C GLN A 704 -12.12 54.03 -61.93
N GLU A 705 -11.75 55.31 -61.75
CA GLU A 705 -12.57 56.49 -61.32
C GLU A 705 -13.15 56.39 -59.88
N GLU A 706 -13.18 57.41 -59.01
CA GLU A 706 -12.89 58.86 -59.13
C GLU A 706 -12.70 59.60 -57.77
N LYS A 707 -12.03 60.77 -57.78
CA LYS A 707 -12.21 62.02 -56.95
C LYS A 707 -11.89 62.03 -55.43
N GLU A 708 -11.09 62.97 -54.88
CA GLU A 708 -11.18 64.47 -54.75
C GLU A 708 -12.09 64.90 -53.56
N GLU A 709 -11.85 65.98 -52.78
CA GLU A 709 -10.99 67.17 -52.96
C GLU A 709 -10.49 67.79 -51.59
N GLU A 710 -9.94 69.02 -51.64
CA GLU A 710 -9.18 69.80 -50.62
C GLU A 710 -10.02 70.36 -49.40
N ALA A 711 -9.58 71.20 -48.44
CA ALA A 711 -8.47 72.19 -48.41
C ALA A 711 -8.12 72.85 -47.02
N ILE A 712 -6.89 73.40 -46.93
CA ILE A 712 -6.48 74.73 -46.37
C ILE A 712 -6.39 75.05 -44.84
N ALA A 713 -5.19 75.51 -44.41
CA ALA A 713 -4.79 76.51 -43.37
C ALA A 713 -5.14 76.30 -41.86
N GLU A 714 -4.45 76.90 -40.87
CA GLU A 714 -3.13 77.58 -40.70
C GLU A 714 -2.78 77.70 -39.18
N ALA A 715 -1.52 77.99 -38.84
CA ALA A 715 -1.05 78.69 -37.61
C ALA A 715 -1.29 78.08 -36.19
N ASP A 716 -0.55 78.39 -35.13
CA ASP A 716 0.89 78.74 -34.91
C ASP A 716 1.16 78.73 -33.37
N THR A 717 2.42 78.85 -32.90
CA THR A 717 2.83 79.13 -31.48
C THR A 717 2.45 78.09 -30.39
N GLU A 718 3.09 77.95 -29.21
CA GLU A 718 4.28 78.53 -28.54
C GLU A 718 4.84 77.43 -27.56
N ALA A 719 6.15 77.35 -27.25
CA ALA A 719 6.83 77.84 -26.01
C ALA A 719 6.24 77.32 -24.66
N GLU A 720 6.98 77.11 -23.56
CA GLU A 720 8.32 77.59 -23.14
C GLU A 720 8.85 76.76 -21.92
N GLU A 721 10.18 76.53 -21.80
CA GLU A 721 11.03 76.66 -20.57
C GLU A 721 10.65 75.95 -19.21
N ASN A 722 11.37 76.02 -18.06
CA ASN A 722 12.81 76.10 -17.62
C ASN A 722 12.89 75.74 -16.10
N GLU A 723 14.02 75.49 -15.41
CA GLU A 723 15.37 74.94 -15.68
C GLU A 723 16.08 74.73 -14.30
N LYS A 724 17.26 74.04 -14.26
CA LYS A 724 18.39 74.28 -13.30
C LYS A 724 18.16 74.07 -11.76
N GLU A 725 19.17 74.01 -10.87
CA GLU A 725 20.65 74.00 -10.97
C GLU A 725 21.30 73.31 -9.73
N ALA A 726 22.61 72.97 -9.85
CA ALA A 726 23.65 73.05 -8.79
C ALA A 726 23.50 72.20 -7.48
N GLU A 727 24.50 71.95 -6.61
CA GLU A 727 25.98 71.94 -6.51
C GLU A 727 26.30 71.36 -5.09
N ASN A 728 27.49 70.96 -4.61
CA ASN A 728 28.85 70.63 -5.09
C ASN A 728 29.61 69.95 -3.91
N GLU A 729 30.92 69.71 -4.05
CA GLU A 729 31.96 69.48 -3.01
C GLU A 729 32.10 68.06 -2.40
N GLN A 730 33.30 67.50 -2.18
CA GLN A 730 34.66 67.70 -2.76
C GLN A 730 35.47 66.39 -2.48
N GLU A 731 36.35 65.90 -3.37
CA GLU A 731 37.82 66.12 -3.45
C GLU A 731 38.60 65.89 -2.12
N MET A 732 39.79 65.29 -2.06
CA MET A 732 40.77 64.80 -3.08
C MET A 732 41.39 63.45 -2.57
N GLU A 733 42.48 62.83 -3.04
CA GLU A 733 43.65 63.23 -3.86
C GLU A 733 43.99 62.18 -4.95
N LYS A 734 45.27 61.88 -5.28
CA LYS A 734 45.65 61.60 -6.69
C LYS A 734 46.93 60.76 -6.96
N GLU A 735 47.32 60.75 -8.25
CA GLU A 735 48.44 60.07 -8.97
C GLU A 735 48.11 58.63 -9.43
N GLU A 736 47.82 58.32 -10.72
CA GLU A 736 48.48 58.60 -12.04
C GLU A 736 49.78 57.76 -12.23
N VAL A 737 50.26 57.38 -13.43
CA VAL A 737 50.12 57.78 -14.86
C VAL A 737 49.96 56.48 -15.69
N ASP A 738 49.31 56.35 -16.86
CA ASP A 738 49.09 57.25 -18.02
C ASP A 738 47.71 57.01 -18.70
N GLU A 739 47.32 57.86 -19.65
CA GLU A 739 46.22 57.61 -20.61
C GLU A 739 46.72 57.43 -22.05
N LYS A 740 45.98 56.66 -22.86
CA LYS A 740 45.79 57.03 -24.26
C LYS A 740 44.47 56.56 -24.84
N THR A 741 43.56 57.53 -25.00
CA THR A 741 42.33 57.40 -25.76
C THR A 741 42.63 57.09 -27.24
N VAL A 742 41.75 56.30 -27.84
CA VAL A 742 41.56 56.22 -29.30
C VAL A 742 40.07 56.41 -29.53
N GLU A 743 39.72 57.15 -30.57
CA GLU A 743 38.42 57.78 -30.73
C GLU A 743 37.29 56.79 -31.08
N VAL A 744 36.06 57.15 -30.70
CA VAL A 744 34.85 56.52 -31.24
C VAL A 744 34.62 57.11 -32.63
N ASP A 745 35.01 56.37 -33.66
CA ASP A 745 34.78 56.78 -35.05
C ASP A 745 33.32 56.51 -35.45
N ASP A 746 32.66 57.52 -36.02
CA ASP A 746 31.24 57.48 -36.40
C ASP A 746 30.92 56.38 -37.42
N ALA A 747 29.70 55.83 -37.32
CA ALA A 747 29.13 54.92 -38.31
C ALA A 747 28.82 55.65 -39.64
N LYS A 748 29.85 55.85 -40.46
CA LYS A 748 29.73 56.20 -41.90
C LYS A 748 29.80 54.95 -42.75
N GLU A 749 29.12 54.97 -43.89
CA GLU A 749 28.99 53.83 -44.80
C GLU A 749 30.34 53.43 -45.42
N ALA A 750 31.05 52.54 -44.72
CA ALA A 750 32.30 51.95 -45.19
C ALA A 750 32.01 50.98 -46.35
N SER A 751 31.95 51.51 -47.57
CA SER A 751 31.84 50.72 -48.78
C SER A 751 33.03 49.76 -48.89
N LEU A 752 32.74 48.46 -48.89
CA LEU A 752 33.75 47.41 -49.05
C LEU A 752 34.53 47.63 -50.35
N SER A 753 35.86 47.77 -50.24
CA SER A 753 36.75 47.62 -51.40
C SER A 753 36.46 46.29 -52.10
N GLU A 754 36.52 46.25 -53.44
CA GLU A 754 36.30 45.02 -54.18
C GLU A 754 37.24 43.88 -53.72
N GLU A 755 38.44 44.21 -53.29
CA GLU A 755 39.41 43.25 -52.75
C GLU A 755 38.90 42.68 -51.41
N GLY A 756 38.49 43.54 -50.48
CA GLY A 756 37.87 43.13 -49.22
C GLY A 756 36.59 42.31 -49.41
N ARG A 757 35.76 42.63 -50.41
CA ARG A 757 34.59 41.82 -50.80
C ARG A 757 35.00 40.43 -51.29
N LYS A 758 36.02 40.33 -52.16
CA LYS A 758 36.53 39.04 -52.68
C LYS A 758 37.13 38.19 -51.57
N GLU A 759 37.88 38.81 -50.65
CA GLU A 759 38.46 38.13 -49.48
C GLU A 759 37.38 37.63 -48.51
N LEU A 760 36.36 38.45 -48.22
CA LEU A 760 35.22 38.08 -47.37
C LEU A 760 34.47 36.88 -47.95
N LEU A 761 34.14 36.91 -49.25
CA LEU A 761 33.45 35.81 -49.93
C LEU A 761 34.33 34.54 -50.03
N THR A 762 35.65 34.69 -50.10
CA THR A 762 36.59 33.56 -50.04
C THR A 762 36.63 32.91 -48.65
N GLN A 763 36.62 33.70 -47.56
CA GLN A 763 36.50 33.15 -46.21
C GLN A 763 35.11 32.54 -45.97
N TRP A 764 34.02 33.17 -46.43
CA TRP A 764 32.68 32.59 -46.32
C TRP A 764 32.56 31.28 -47.10
N PHE A 765 33.21 31.13 -48.26
CA PHE A 765 33.26 29.86 -48.98
C PHE A 765 34.00 28.75 -48.19
N PHE A 766 35.09 29.09 -47.48
CA PHE A 766 35.72 28.16 -46.53
C PHE A 766 34.76 27.81 -45.37
N ASP A 767 34.20 28.82 -44.70
CA ASP A 767 33.36 28.64 -43.50
C ASP A 767 32.07 27.85 -43.79
N VAL A 768 31.44 28.07 -44.95
CA VAL A 768 30.27 27.31 -45.44
C VAL A 768 30.64 25.87 -45.77
N THR A 769 31.75 25.65 -46.50
CA THR A 769 32.19 24.27 -46.82
C THR A 769 32.65 23.51 -45.57
N TYR A 770 33.09 24.22 -44.52
CA TYR A 770 33.43 23.66 -43.21
C TYR A 770 32.18 23.25 -42.43
N LEU A 771 31.17 24.12 -42.31
CA LEU A 771 29.90 23.77 -41.68
C LEU A 771 29.19 22.61 -42.38
N ALA A 772 29.21 22.56 -43.71
CA ALA A 772 28.60 21.49 -44.49
C ALA A 772 29.05 20.08 -44.03
N ARG A 773 30.28 19.91 -43.53
CA ARG A 773 30.80 18.63 -43.03
C ARG A 773 30.20 18.18 -41.69
N PHE A 774 29.70 19.11 -40.87
CA PHE A 774 28.94 18.76 -39.66
C PHE A 774 27.49 18.39 -39.99
N PHE A 775 26.91 19.01 -41.02
CA PHE A 775 25.51 18.82 -41.42
C PHE A 775 25.32 17.75 -42.52
N GLU A 776 26.39 17.10 -42.99
CA GLU A 776 26.39 16.07 -44.05
C GLU A 776 25.49 14.84 -43.75
N THR A 777 25.08 14.63 -42.50
CA THR A 777 24.16 13.54 -42.09
C THR A 777 22.68 13.80 -42.41
N VAL A 778 22.33 14.99 -42.90
CA VAL A 778 20.96 15.38 -43.25
C VAL A 778 20.91 15.80 -44.73
N GLU A 779 20.15 15.06 -45.54
CA GLU A 779 20.17 15.21 -47.01
C GLU A 779 19.71 16.60 -47.48
N THR A 780 18.69 17.19 -46.84
CA THR A 780 18.21 18.55 -47.14
C THR A 780 19.27 19.61 -46.81
N SER A 781 19.83 19.55 -45.60
CA SER A 781 20.91 20.44 -45.13
C SER A 781 22.13 20.41 -46.06
N LYS A 782 22.49 19.23 -46.56
CA LYS A 782 23.57 19.07 -47.53
C LYS A 782 23.26 19.78 -48.84
N GLU A 783 22.05 19.59 -49.39
CA GLU A 783 21.63 20.31 -50.60
C GLU A 783 21.60 21.83 -50.40
N GLU A 784 21.13 22.32 -49.25
CA GLU A 784 21.09 23.74 -48.89
C GLU A 784 22.49 24.35 -48.87
N PHE A 785 23.43 23.77 -48.12
CA PHE A 785 24.82 24.24 -48.08
C PHE A 785 25.53 24.08 -49.43
N GLU A 786 25.25 23.04 -50.22
CA GLU A 786 25.77 22.94 -51.59
C GLU A 786 25.26 24.06 -52.50
N LYS A 787 23.97 24.42 -52.44
CA LYS A 787 23.38 25.52 -53.21
C LYS A 787 23.95 26.87 -52.76
N LEU A 788 24.16 27.05 -51.46
CA LEU A 788 24.71 28.27 -50.86
C LEU A 788 26.20 28.46 -51.19
N ALA A 789 27.00 27.39 -51.09
CA ALA A 789 28.41 27.40 -51.49
C ALA A 789 28.60 27.74 -52.98
N LYS A 790 27.72 27.23 -53.86
CA LYS A 790 27.71 27.59 -55.30
C LYS A 790 27.44 29.09 -55.51
N LYS A 791 26.39 29.64 -54.87
CA LYS A 791 26.07 31.09 -54.93
C LYS A 791 27.21 31.99 -54.43
N ILE A 792 27.89 31.62 -53.34
CA ILE A 792 29.02 32.40 -52.81
C ILE A 792 30.23 32.31 -53.74
N TYR A 793 30.53 31.11 -54.25
CA TYR A 793 31.61 30.90 -55.21
C TYR A 793 31.43 31.77 -56.47
N GLU A 794 30.23 31.75 -57.06
CA GLU A 794 29.86 32.56 -58.24
C GLU A 794 30.01 34.08 -58.02
N GLN A 795 29.89 34.56 -56.78
CA GLN A 795 30.09 35.97 -56.42
C GLN A 795 31.51 36.31 -55.95
N SER A 796 32.34 35.31 -55.64
CA SER A 796 33.69 35.49 -55.07
C SER A 796 34.74 35.98 -56.08
N GLY A 797 34.53 35.74 -57.38
CA GLY A 797 35.52 36.02 -58.43
C GLY A 797 36.67 35.01 -58.50
N LEU A 798 36.55 33.84 -57.86
CA LEU A 798 37.48 32.72 -57.99
C LEU A 798 37.21 31.95 -59.29
N ASP A 799 37.79 32.40 -60.40
CA ASP A 799 37.55 31.80 -61.73
C ASP A 799 38.25 30.43 -61.97
N ASP A 800 39.03 29.91 -61.01
CA ASP A 800 39.78 28.64 -61.12
C ASP A 800 39.25 27.52 -60.19
N ASP A 801 38.72 26.44 -60.78
CA ASP A 801 38.27 25.24 -60.06
C ASP A 801 39.43 24.51 -59.33
N GLY A 802 40.69 24.76 -59.74
CA GLY A 802 41.89 24.32 -59.00
C GLY A 802 42.00 24.94 -57.61
N LEU A 803 41.75 26.26 -57.48
CA LEU A 803 41.72 26.96 -56.20
C LEU A 803 40.54 26.49 -55.32
N LYS A 804 39.37 26.31 -55.93
CA LYS A 804 38.17 25.75 -55.27
C LYS A 804 38.42 24.36 -54.68
N GLN A 805 39.03 23.45 -55.45
CA GLN A 805 39.42 22.12 -54.95
C GLN A 805 40.52 22.18 -53.89
N ARG A 806 41.39 23.20 -53.91
CA ARG A 806 42.38 23.45 -52.86
C ARG A 806 41.70 23.89 -51.56
N ILE A 807 40.74 24.80 -51.61
CA ILE A 807 39.93 25.22 -50.44
C ILE A 807 39.18 24.02 -49.84
N ILE A 808 38.48 23.23 -50.67
CA ILE A 808 37.73 22.05 -50.19
C ILE A 808 38.64 21.04 -49.47
N LYS A 809 39.89 20.87 -49.93
CA LYS A 809 40.89 20.00 -49.29
C LYS A 809 41.40 20.57 -47.96
N SER A 810 41.72 21.87 -47.88
CA SER A 810 42.09 22.49 -46.59
C SER A 810 40.94 22.46 -45.59
N THR A 811 39.70 22.64 -46.05
CA THR A 811 38.49 22.46 -45.23
C THR A 811 38.36 21.04 -44.69
N GLU A 812 38.56 20.01 -45.53
CA GLU A 812 38.55 18.60 -45.07
C GLU A 812 39.66 18.32 -44.05
N GLU A 813 40.89 18.79 -44.30
CA GLU A 813 42.00 18.60 -43.38
C GLU A 813 41.78 19.31 -42.05
N TYR A 814 41.21 20.51 -42.06
CA TYR A 814 40.88 21.26 -40.86
C TYR A 814 39.76 20.55 -40.07
N TRP A 815 38.68 20.14 -40.74
CA TRP A 815 37.60 19.34 -40.11
C TRP A 815 38.11 18.03 -39.49
N ARG A 816 39.02 17.30 -40.14
CA ARG A 816 39.64 16.08 -39.59
C ARG A 816 40.51 16.34 -38.35
N ARG A 817 40.91 17.59 -38.08
CA ARG A 817 41.66 18.00 -36.89
C ARG A 817 40.72 18.51 -35.78
N THR A 818 39.57 19.11 -36.12
CA THR A 818 38.67 19.77 -35.16
C THR A 818 37.43 18.99 -34.78
N ASN A 819 36.95 18.05 -35.60
CA ASN A 819 35.66 17.38 -35.41
C ASN A 819 35.49 16.69 -34.03
N LEU A 820 36.55 16.08 -33.50
CA LEU A 820 36.56 15.47 -32.16
C LEU A 820 36.29 16.46 -31.01
N MET A 821 36.50 17.77 -31.20
CA MET A 821 36.18 18.78 -30.19
C MET A 821 34.68 19.10 -30.11
N PHE A 822 33.90 18.70 -31.11
CA PHE A 822 32.47 19.01 -31.23
C PHE A 822 31.57 17.76 -31.15
N GLY A 823 32.06 16.64 -30.59
CA GLY A 823 31.48 15.30 -30.72
C GLY A 823 30.07 15.02 -30.16
N LEU A 824 29.27 16.04 -29.83
CA LEU A 824 27.80 15.94 -29.72
C LEU A 824 27.10 16.21 -31.08
N LEU A 825 27.83 16.78 -32.06
CA LEU A 825 27.43 17.08 -33.44
C LEU A 825 28.08 16.07 -34.41
#